data_AF-A0A1F2Z760-F1
#
_entry.id   AF-A0A1F2Z760-F1
#
_cell.length_a   1.000
_cell.length_b   1.000
_cell.length_c   1.000
_cell.angle_alpha   90.00
_cell.angle_beta   90.00
_cell.angle_gamma   90.00
#
_symmetry.space_group_name_H-M   'P 1'
#
loop_
_entity.id
_entity.type
_entity.pdbx_description
1 polymer ?
#
loop_
_entity_poly.entity_id
_entity_poly.type
_entity_poly.pdbx_seq_one_letter_code
_entity_poly.pdbx_strand_id
1 'polypeptide(L)'
;MSIYKAKKKSKIPSKEQVVSYLKALDHLPDKREICRHFHIKGGPGKIALKSLLKELKEEGLYSESPSLPSSEECVLNPAKPLTDSFKQEGEGKEGDICIGQISKTANGVRLMPTFKKNKQVFEIKGAGTLKAEMIGKVFRTKILQIHPPVVELIEEIGTTDKISLISAHMARLPMVFPDLVLKECQSFKVPSLENRQDVRSTPLVTIDGADSRDFDDAVWAEPDLDPKNPGGWHLIVAIADVAHYVVPDSPVDREALNRGTSTYFPDYVIPMLPEALSNELCSLKPEEDRACVGVHLWITADGEKIRHQFFRGLMRSAARLTYEQAQRIHEGQTTTVIDKKVINSLYNAYYALEKARRKRGTLEVDSIDPQVILSCNGAIQDFIIKTRLDSHRLIEEFMILANVAAAEFLELNKMPTLYRVHDKPDSEKIEELRRTLAVLKTNYTGPLKNPGDFTVLLEMVRDTPYKNIINELVLRCQSQAVYSSENIGHFGLNLTHYSHFTSPIRRYPDLLVHRGILSLLGYEKDGLSKSNAQDMAFLGRETSHKERRAEGAERDAMDRYMTQYLAPRVGEYFKVYVSGISKAGLFVTLPDIGASGLVPMNRLGDDYYMYLERPTRLEGRRSRKKFSFGDLLKVKLLDADLVKGRLTFELEPERKEINRFVKRKNKYPK
;
A
#
# COMPACT_ATOMS: atom_id res chain seq x y z
N MET A 1 -36.79 51.38 -31.38
CA MET A 1 -35.84 50.74 -30.42
C MET A 1 -36.07 49.24 -30.49
N SER A 2 -35.12 48.33 -30.70
CA SER A 2 -33.74 48.29 -30.25
C SER A 2 -32.91 47.34 -31.14
N ILE A 3 -31.85 47.93 -31.69
CA ILE A 3 -30.56 47.42 -32.20
C ILE A 3 -30.31 45.90 -32.08
N TYR A 4 -30.19 45.23 -33.24
CA TYR A 4 -29.44 43.98 -33.39
C TYR A 4 -27.97 44.23 -33.01
N LYS A 5 -27.54 43.74 -31.84
CA LYS A 5 -26.12 43.73 -31.46
C LYS A 5 -25.38 42.64 -32.24
N ALA A 6 -24.53 43.06 -33.17
CA ALA A 6 -23.58 42.19 -33.86
C ALA A 6 -22.67 41.43 -32.85
N LYS A 7 -22.56 40.10 -33.00
CA LYS A 7 -21.60 39.27 -32.26
C LYS A 7 -20.17 39.72 -32.60
N LYS A 8 -19.45 40.34 -31.66
CA LYS A 8 -18.00 40.60 -31.77
C LYS A 8 -17.26 39.27 -31.97
N LYS A 9 -16.64 39.08 -33.15
CA LYS A 9 -15.64 38.01 -33.38
C LYS A 9 -14.53 38.16 -32.33
N SER A 10 -14.13 37.07 -31.67
CA SER A 10 -12.96 37.07 -30.79
C SER A 10 -11.73 37.40 -31.62
N LYS A 11 -11.15 38.59 -31.44
CA LYS A 11 -9.88 38.95 -32.07
C LYS A 11 -8.79 38.09 -31.44
N ILE A 12 -8.19 37.22 -32.25
CA ILE A 12 -6.97 36.51 -31.90
C ILE A 12 -5.84 37.56 -31.92
N PRO A 13 -5.00 37.65 -30.86
CA PRO A 13 -3.91 38.63 -30.82
C PRO A 13 -2.86 38.31 -31.88
N SER A 14 -2.21 39.34 -32.42
CA SER A 14 -1.06 39.15 -33.30
C SER A 14 0.17 38.71 -32.51
N LYS A 15 1.18 38.17 -33.21
CA LYS A 15 2.45 37.76 -32.63
C LYS A 15 3.13 38.91 -31.88
N GLU A 16 3.14 40.11 -32.46
CA GLU A 16 3.75 41.30 -31.86
C GLU A 16 3.04 41.71 -30.56
N GLN A 17 1.72 41.56 -30.50
CA GLN A 17 0.94 41.87 -29.30
C GLN A 17 1.26 40.92 -28.15
N VAL A 18 1.42 39.62 -28.43
CA VAL A 18 1.79 38.63 -27.42
C VAL A 18 3.21 38.86 -26.94
N VAL A 19 4.17 39.09 -27.85
CA VAL A 19 5.58 39.38 -27.47
C VAL A 19 5.69 40.66 -26.65
N SER A 20 4.95 41.72 -26.99
CA SER A 20 4.95 42.97 -26.23
C SER A 20 4.39 42.78 -24.82
N TYR A 21 3.34 41.95 -24.67
CA TYR A 21 2.78 41.60 -23.38
C TYR A 21 3.77 40.77 -22.53
N LEU A 22 4.44 39.78 -23.13
CA LEU A 22 5.45 38.96 -22.45
C LEU A 22 6.64 39.79 -21.95
N LYS A 23 7.07 40.80 -22.72
CA LYS A 23 8.17 41.72 -22.32
C LYS A 23 7.78 42.70 -21.20
N ALA A 24 6.49 42.92 -20.98
CA ALA A 24 5.99 43.86 -19.99
C ALA A 24 5.72 43.22 -18.61
N LEU A 25 6.00 41.93 -18.45
CA LEU A 25 5.78 41.19 -17.20
C LEU A 25 7.12 40.89 -16.51
N ASP A 26 7.14 41.05 -15.19
CA ASP A 26 8.28 40.69 -14.34
C ASP A 26 8.29 39.18 -13.97
N HIS A 27 7.35 38.40 -14.53
CA HIS A 27 7.22 36.95 -14.35
C HIS A 27 6.81 36.28 -15.67
N LEU A 28 7.01 34.95 -15.76
CA LEU A 28 6.56 34.16 -16.91
C LEU A 28 5.06 33.80 -16.75
N PRO A 29 4.17 34.36 -17.58
CA PRO A 29 2.73 34.09 -17.47
C PRO A 29 2.39 32.70 -18.01
N ASP A 30 1.43 32.03 -17.37
CA ASP A 30 0.89 30.79 -17.89
C ASP A 30 -0.08 31.04 -19.07
N LYS A 31 -0.40 29.98 -19.83
CA LYS A 31 -1.35 30.08 -20.94
C LYS A 31 -2.73 30.62 -20.52
N ARG A 32 -3.17 30.40 -19.28
CA ARG A 32 -4.47 30.86 -18.77
C ARG A 32 -4.46 32.37 -18.51
N GLU A 33 -3.34 32.92 -18.09
CA GLU A 33 -3.09 34.34 -17.91
C GLU A 33 -3.10 35.07 -19.24
N ILE A 34 -2.41 34.54 -20.25
CA ILE A 34 -2.42 35.08 -21.62
C ILE A 34 -3.86 35.04 -22.20
N CYS A 35 -4.61 33.96 -21.97
CA CYS A 35 -6.02 33.89 -22.39
C CYS A 35 -6.89 34.96 -21.71
N ARG A 36 -6.64 35.26 -20.43
CA ARG A 36 -7.37 36.29 -19.67
C ARG A 36 -7.06 37.68 -20.19
N HIS A 37 -5.78 37.98 -20.42
CA HIS A 37 -5.30 39.27 -20.92
C HIS A 37 -5.90 39.61 -22.30
N PHE A 38 -5.88 38.66 -23.24
CA PHE A 38 -6.42 38.87 -24.59
C PHE A 38 -7.91 38.54 -24.74
N HIS A 39 -8.62 38.30 -23.63
CA HIS A 39 -10.06 37.97 -23.60
C HIS A 39 -10.46 36.82 -24.55
N ILE A 40 -9.60 35.80 -24.68
CA ILE A 40 -9.82 34.67 -25.59
C ILE A 40 -10.81 33.69 -24.96
N LYS A 41 -12.01 33.61 -25.54
CA LYS A 41 -13.09 32.70 -25.11
C LYS A 41 -13.38 31.64 -26.18
N GLY A 42 -13.64 30.40 -25.76
CA GLY A 42 -14.01 29.28 -26.64
C GLY A 42 -12.84 28.49 -27.23
N GLY A 43 -13.16 27.33 -27.83
CA GLY A 43 -12.18 26.37 -28.39
C GLY A 43 -11.31 26.94 -29.52
N PRO A 44 -11.87 27.61 -30.54
CA PRO A 44 -11.09 28.07 -31.71
C PRO A 44 -9.99 29.08 -31.36
N GLY A 45 -10.27 30.07 -30.50
CA GLY A 45 -9.28 31.06 -30.08
C GLY A 45 -8.17 30.45 -29.20
N LYS A 46 -8.50 29.45 -28.38
CA LYS A 46 -7.52 28.71 -27.58
C LYS A 46 -6.61 27.79 -28.41
N ILE A 47 -7.10 27.31 -29.55
CA ILE A 47 -6.33 26.52 -30.53
C ILE A 47 -5.36 27.44 -31.27
N ALA A 48 -5.83 28.59 -31.77
CA ALA A 48 -4.98 29.57 -32.44
C ALA A 48 -3.87 30.11 -31.51
N LEU A 49 -4.19 30.44 -30.26
CA LEU A 49 -3.17 30.82 -29.27
C LEU A 49 -2.18 29.68 -28.98
N LYS A 50 -2.63 28.42 -28.97
CA LYS A 50 -1.72 27.27 -28.78
C LYS A 50 -0.69 27.19 -29.91
N SER A 51 -1.11 27.44 -31.15
CA SER A 51 -0.22 27.45 -32.31
C SER A 51 0.79 28.59 -32.21
N LEU A 52 0.32 29.79 -31.87
CA LEU A 52 1.17 30.98 -31.73
C LEU A 52 2.20 30.84 -30.60
N LEU A 53 1.81 30.30 -29.44
CA LEU A 53 2.75 30.05 -28.33
C LEU A 53 3.76 28.95 -28.64
N LYS A 54 3.41 28.00 -29.52
CA LYS A 54 4.35 26.98 -29.99
C LYS A 54 5.41 27.60 -30.89
N GLU A 55 5.00 28.46 -31.83
CA GLU A 55 5.90 29.22 -32.71
C GLU A 55 6.84 30.13 -31.89
N LEU A 56 6.31 30.87 -30.92
CA LEU A 56 7.12 31.71 -30.03
C LEU A 56 8.09 30.90 -29.16
N LYS A 57 7.76 29.66 -28.81
CA LYS A 57 8.65 28.75 -28.07
C LYS A 57 9.79 28.22 -28.95
N GLU A 58 9.50 27.91 -30.21
CA GLU A 58 10.51 27.53 -31.21
C GLU A 58 11.47 28.68 -31.51
N GLU A 59 11.01 29.93 -31.43
CA GLU A 59 11.82 31.14 -31.57
C GLU A 59 12.49 31.62 -30.26
N GLY A 60 12.31 30.91 -29.15
CA GLY A 60 12.89 31.27 -27.84
C GLY A 60 12.28 32.52 -27.18
N LEU A 61 11.15 33.01 -27.68
CA LEU A 61 10.45 34.21 -27.20
C LEU A 61 9.38 33.93 -26.13
N TYR A 62 9.13 32.66 -25.79
CA TYR A 62 8.18 32.24 -24.74
C TYR A 62 8.59 30.89 -24.12
N SER A 63 8.50 30.76 -22.79
CA SER A 63 8.64 29.50 -22.08
C SER A 63 7.55 29.33 -21.01
N GLU A 64 7.10 28.09 -20.77
CA GLU A 64 6.14 27.77 -19.69
C GLU A 64 6.87 27.51 -18.35
N SER A 65 8.19 27.70 -18.31
CA SER A 65 9.05 27.48 -17.14
C SER A 65 10.32 28.34 -17.28
N PRO A 66 10.87 28.91 -16.20
CA PRO A 66 12.05 29.77 -16.27
C PRO A 66 13.23 29.00 -16.88
N SER A 67 13.72 29.47 -18.02
CA SER A 67 14.98 28.99 -18.61
C SER A 67 16.13 29.68 -17.89
N LEU A 68 16.99 28.89 -17.25
CA LEU A 68 18.29 29.35 -16.74
C LEU A 68 19.16 29.91 -17.88
N PRO A 69 20.02 30.92 -17.63
CA PRO A 69 20.92 31.45 -18.66
C PRO A 69 21.92 30.39 -19.13
N SER A 70 22.36 30.55 -20.38
CA SER A 70 23.31 29.68 -21.05
C SER A 70 24.76 29.87 -20.56
N SER A 71 25.46 28.72 -20.55
CA SER A 71 26.92 28.48 -20.59
C SER A 71 27.78 28.81 -19.36
N GLU A 72 28.49 27.74 -18.94
CA GLU A 72 29.74 27.69 -18.17
C GLU A 72 29.67 28.08 -16.68
N GLU A 73 29.21 27.14 -15.84
CA GLU A 73 29.88 26.68 -14.61
C GLU A 73 28.94 25.80 -13.75
N CYS A 74 29.55 24.94 -12.92
CA CYS A 74 28.97 24.07 -11.88
C CYS A 74 28.40 22.69 -12.27
N VAL A 75 29.25 21.70 -11.97
CA VAL A 75 28.99 20.27 -11.74
C VAL A 75 28.10 20.09 -10.50
N LEU A 76 27.35 18.96 -10.48
CA LEU A 76 26.45 18.43 -9.45
C LEU A 76 24.97 18.82 -9.62
N ASN A 77 24.26 17.96 -10.35
CA ASN A 77 22.82 18.02 -10.57
C ASN A 77 22.11 17.23 -9.45
N PRO A 78 21.30 17.85 -8.57
CA PRO A 78 20.32 17.11 -7.77
C PRO A 78 19.18 16.64 -8.70
N ALA A 79 18.71 15.42 -8.47
CA ALA A 79 17.68 14.76 -9.28
C ALA A 79 16.45 15.67 -9.51
N LYS A 80 15.99 15.72 -10.78
CA LYS A 80 14.72 16.37 -11.16
C LYS A 80 13.56 15.82 -10.32
N PRO A 81 12.60 16.66 -9.90
CA PRO A 81 11.36 16.18 -9.30
C PRO A 81 10.59 15.35 -10.33
N LEU A 82 10.34 14.08 -10.01
CA LEU A 82 9.42 13.21 -10.75
C LEU A 82 7.98 13.64 -10.45
N THR A 83 7.58 14.82 -10.91
CA THR A 83 6.16 15.18 -11.01
C THR A 83 5.62 14.67 -12.34
N ASP A 84 5.45 13.36 -12.42
CA ASP A 84 4.48 12.74 -13.31
C ASP A 84 3.96 11.51 -12.58
N SER A 85 2.64 11.44 -12.45
CA SER A 85 1.90 10.24 -12.04
C SER A 85 2.57 9.00 -12.63
N PHE A 86 2.90 7.99 -11.82
CA PHE A 86 3.29 6.67 -12.32
C PHE A 86 2.17 6.16 -13.25
N LYS A 87 2.27 6.49 -14.54
CA LYS A 87 2.00 5.49 -15.55
C LYS A 87 2.98 4.38 -15.23
N GLN A 88 2.49 3.15 -15.13
CA GLN A 88 3.36 1.99 -15.08
C GLN A 88 4.23 2.00 -16.36
N GLU A 89 5.37 2.67 -16.31
CA GLU A 89 6.35 2.67 -17.41
C GLU A 89 6.82 1.22 -17.56
N GLY A 90 6.62 0.68 -18.76
CA GLY A 90 6.32 -0.75 -18.95
C GLY A 90 5.12 -0.99 -19.86
N GLU A 91 4.35 0.07 -20.19
CA GLU A 91 3.36 0.08 -21.29
C GLU A 91 3.98 -0.17 -22.68
N GLY A 92 5.31 -0.30 -22.76
CA GLY A 92 6.00 -0.80 -23.94
C GLY A 92 6.41 0.31 -24.90
N LYS A 93 6.82 1.48 -24.40
CA LYS A 93 7.37 2.55 -25.24
C LYS A 93 8.87 2.40 -25.45
N GLU A 94 9.38 3.01 -26.51
CA GLU A 94 10.82 3.11 -26.73
C GLU A 94 11.47 3.93 -25.60
N GLY A 95 12.56 3.40 -25.06
CA GLY A 95 13.26 3.95 -23.90
C GLY A 95 12.80 3.38 -22.55
N ASP A 96 11.62 2.75 -22.47
CA ASP A 96 11.12 2.17 -21.23
C ASP A 96 11.98 0.98 -20.76
N ILE A 97 12.01 0.77 -19.44
CA ILE A 97 12.61 -0.42 -18.85
C ILE A 97 11.59 -1.57 -18.87
N CYS A 98 12.04 -2.76 -19.31
CA CYS A 98 11.28 -3.99 -19.29
C CYS A 98 12.06 -5.06 -18.52
N ILE A 99 11.40 -5.71 -17.54
CA ILE A 99 11.95 -6.89 -16.86
C ILE A 99 11.45 -8.14 -17.57
N GLY A 100 12.32 -9.05 -17.97
CA GLY A 100 11.92 -10.23 -18.71
C GLY A 100 12.88 -11.42 -18.58
N GLN A 101 12.35 -12.62 -18.75
CA GLN A 101 13.12 -13.85 -18.80
C GLN A 101 13.61 -14.11 -20.22
N ILE A 102 14.88 -14.46 -20.38
CA ILE A 102 15.40 -14.96 -21.66
C ILE A 102 14.92 -16.40 -21.84
N SER A 103 14.24 -16.67 -22.95
CA SER A 103 13.72 -17.99 -23.27
C SER A 103 14.02 -18.38 -24.72
N LYS A 104 14.20 -19.68 -24.95
CA LYS A 104 14.36 -20.24 -26.29
C LYS A 104 12.98 -20.52 -26.88
N THR A 105 12.67 -19.86 -27.99
CA THR A 105 11.42 -20.06 -28.74
C THR A 105 11.70 -20.75 -30.07
N ALA A 106 10.65 -21.17 -30.79
CA ALA A 106 10.77 -21.68 -32.15
C ALA A 106 11.44 -20.66 -33.11
N ASN A 107 11.30 -19.37 -32.82
CA ASN A 107 11.84 -18.27 -33.62
C ASN A 107 13.17 -17.72 -33.05
N GLY A 108 13.91 -18.52 -32.29
CA GLY A 108 15.18 -18.14 -31.68
C GLY A 108 15.06 -17.68 -30.22
N VAL A 109 16.13 -17.09 -29.70
CA VAL A 109 16.21 -16.59 -28.32
C VAL A 109 15.46 -15.27 -28.22
N ARG A 110 14.55 -15.16 -27.24
CA ARG A 110 13.64 -14.04 -27.04
C ARG A 110 13.58 -13.64 -25.57
N LEU A 111 13.17 -12.40 -25.31
CA LEU A 111 12.82 -11.94 -23.97
C LEU A 111 11.30 -12.04 -23.75
N MET A 112 10.90 -12.83 -22.75
CA MET A 112 9.53 -12.93 -22.24
C MET A 112 9.32 -11.89 -21.14
N PRO A 113 8.44 -10.89 -21.31
CA PRO A 113 8.21 -9.90 -20.27
C PRO A 113 7.53 -10.52 -19.03
N THR A 114 7.96 -10.08 -17.85
CA THR A 114 7.38 -10.46 -16.55
C THR A 114 6.08 -9.73 -16.22
N PHE A 115 5.80 -8.62 -16.91
CA PHE A 115 4.61 -7.81 -16.65
C PHE A 115 3.34 -8.45 -17.23
N LYS A 116 2.34 -8.71 -16.36
CA LYS A 116 1.10 -9.45 -16.70
C LYS A 116 0.35 -8.89 -17.92
N LYS A 117 0.31 -7.55 -18.09
CA LYS A 117 -0.39 -6.90 -19.21
C LYS A 117 0.39 -6.94 -20.52
N ASN A 118 1.72 -7.11 -20.47
CA ASN A 118 2.53 -7.14 -21.67
C ASN A 118 2.48 -8.54 -22.31
N LYS A 119 1.99 -8.59 -23.55
CA LYS A 119 1.91 -9.81 -24.36
C LYS A 119 2.98 -9.87 -25.43
N GLN A 120 3.73 -8.80 -25.62
CA GLN A 120 4.72 -8.70 -26.68
C GLN A 120 5.98 -9.46 -26.29
N VAL A 121 6.48 -10.27 -27.23
CA VAL A 121 7.75 -10.98 -27.11
C VAL A 121 8.82 -10.14 -27.80
N PHE A 122 9.95 -9.91 -27.15
CA PHE A 122 11.01 -9.05 -27.70
C PHE A 122 12.17 -9.88 -28.27
N GLU A 123 12.70 -9.42 -29.39
CA GLU A 123 14.03 -9.81 -29.84
C GLU A 123 15.10 -9.13 -28.98
N ILE A 124 16.21 -9.81 -28.76
CA ILE A 124 17.32 -9.26 -27.99
C ILE A 124 18.36 -8.74 -28.98
N LYS A 125 18.75 -7.46 -28.86
CA LYS A 125 19.83 -6.88 -29.65
C LYS A 125 21.11 -7.70 -29.44
N GLY A 126 21.69 -8.20 -30.53
CA GLY A 126 22.86 -9.09 -30.47
C GLY A 126 22.52 -10.52 -30.04
N ALA A 127 21.30 -11.02 -30.24
CA ALA A 127 20.90 -12.37 -29.81
C ALA A 127 21.86 -13.50 -30.24
N GLY A 128 22.58 -13.34 -31.37
CA GLY A 128 23.56 -14.31 -31.86
C GLY A 128 24.83 -14.45 -31.00
N THR A 129 25.10 -13.52 -30.08
CA THR A 129 26.25 -13.56 -29.16
C THR A 129 25.87 -13.92 -27.73
N LEU A 130 24.61 -14.27 -27.47
CA LEU A 130 24.15 -14.66 -26.14
C LEU A 130 24.72 -16.02 -25.74
N LYS A 131 25.26 -16.10 -24.53
CA LYS A 131 25.75 -17.36 -23.96
C LYS A 131 24.56 -18.25 -23.57
N ALA A 132 24.71 -19.57 -23.75
CA ALA A 132 23.66 -20.55 -23.43
C ALA A 132 23.21 -20.50 -21.95
N GLU A 133 24.13 -20.17 -21.04
CA GLU A 133 23.87 -20.00 -19.60
C GLU A 133 22.90 -18.86 -19.25
N MET A 134 22.65 -17.94 -20.18
CA MET A 134 21.72 -16.82 -19.97
C MET A 134 20.25 -17.24 -20.17
N ILE A 135 20.00 -18.40 -20.78
CA ILE A 135 18.64 -18.91 -20.99
C ILE A 135 18.04 -19.29 -19.63
N GLY A 136 16.80 -18.85 -19.37
CA GLY A 136 16.10 -19.04 -18.10
C GLY A 136 16.35 -17.94 -17.07
N LYS A 137 17.33 -17.07 -17.31
CA LYS A 137 17.62 -15.93 -16.44
C LYS A 137 16.72 -14.73 -16.74
N VAL A 138 16.47 -13.93 -15.72
CA VAL A 138 15.69 -12.69 -15.77
C VAL A 138 16.64 -11.50 -15.85
N PHE A 139 16.35 -10.59 -16.77
CA PHE A 139 17.12 -9.39 -17.02
C PHE A 139 16.25 -8.16 -16.93
N ARG A 140 16.87 -7.07 -16.46
CA ARG A 140 16.38 -5.72 -16.73
C ARG A 140 16.91 -5.31 -18.09
N THR A 141 16.00 -4.80 -18.90
CA THR A 141 16.27 -4.46 -20.30
C THR A 141 15.71 -3.09 -20.63
N LYS A 142 16.27 -2.46 -21.67
CA LYS A 142 15.74 -1.23 -22.26
C LYS A 142 15.02 -1.57 -23.57
N ILE A 143 13.78 -1.11 -23.74
CA ILE A 143 13.07 -1.23 -25.01
C ILE A 143 13.71 -0.25 -25.99
N LEU A 144 14.26 -0.78 -27.08
CA LEU A 144 14.85 0.02 -28.15
C LEU A 144 13.82 0.36 -29.22
N GLN A 145 12.94 -0.58 -29.53
CA GLN A 145 11.96 -0.46 -30.60
C GLN A 145 10.70 -1.27 -30.26
N ILE A 146 9.52 -0.76 -30.64
CA ILE A 146 8.23 -1.45 -30.42
C ILE A 146 7.88 -2.35 -31.61
N HIS A 147 8.26 -1.95 -32.83
CA HIS A 147 7.96 -2.71 -34.04
C HIS A 147 9.11 -2.67 -35.06
N PRO A 148 9.83 -3.79 -35.30
CA PRO A 148 9.76 -5.02 -34.52
C PRO A 148 10.17 -4.79 -33.06
N PRO A 149 9.65 -5.58 -32.09
CA PRO A 149 10.00 -5.41 -30.69
C PRO A 149 11.43 -5.82 -30.41
N VAL A 150 12.28 -4.86 -30.04
CA VAL A 150 13.71 -5.11 -29.74
C VAL A 150 14.07 -4.51 -28.39
N VAL A 151 14.84 -5.27 -27.60
CA VAL A 151 15.38 -4.84 -26.30
C VAL A 151 16.91 -4.95 -26.25
N GLU A 152 17.51 -4.15 -25.39
CA GLU A 152 18.91 -4.22 -24.98
C GLU A 152 19.02 -4.69 -23.53
N LEU A 153 19.88 -5.67 -23.26
CA LEU A 153 20.13 -6.15 -21.90
C LEU A 153 20.93 -5.10 -21.12
N ILE A 154 20.51 -4.78 -19.89
CA ILE A 154 21.22 -3.86 -18.99
C ILE A 154 21.92 -4.65 -17.88
N GLU A 155 21.13 -5.36 -17.06
CA GLU A 155 21.61 -6.06 -15.87
C GLU A 155 20.88 -7.39 -15.70
N GLU A 156 21.63 -8.42 -15.29
CA GLU A 156 21.08 -9.69 -14.84
C GLU A 156 20.47 -9.49 -13.45
N ILE A 157 19.21 -9.89 -13.28
CA ILE A 157 18.52 -9.84 -11.99
C ILE A 157 18.69 -11.20 -11.28
N GLY A 158 18.61 -12.30 -12.02
CA GLY A 158 18.73 -13.65 -11.46
C GLY A 158 17.89 -14.63 -12.25
N THR A 159 17.16 -15.49 -11.56
CA THR A 159 16.31 -16.56 -12.11
C THR A 159 14.86 -16.41 -11.62
N THR A 160 13.90 -17.17 -12.17
CA THR A 160 12.47 -17.01 -11.86
C THR A 160 12.08 -17.36 -10.42
N ASP A 161 12.93 -18.08 -9.69
CA ASP A 161 12.81 -18.36 -8.26
C ASP A 161 13.19 -17.17 -7.37
N LYS A 162 13.87 -16.14 -7.91
CA LYS A 162 14.13 -14.87 -7.20
C LYS A 162 12.91 -13.94 -7.26
N ILE A 163 11.78 -14.45 -6.75
CA ILE A 163 10.45 -13.82 -6.86
C ILE A 163 10.44 -12.37 -6.38
N SER A 164 10.87 -12.14 -5.14
CA SER A 164 10.83 -10.84 -4.50
C SER A 164 11.71 -9.82 -5.21
N LEU A 165 12.87 -10.25 -5.71
CA LEU A 165 13.78 -9.40 -6.47
C LEU A 165 13.16 -8.96 -7.80
N ILE A 166 12.46 -9.87 -8.51
CA ILE A 166 11.72 -9.54 -9.74
C ILE A 166 10.67 -8.47 -9.44
N SER A 167 9.85 -8.67 -8.40
CA SER A 167 8.80 -7.72 -8.01
C SER A 167 9.37 -6.37 -7.57
N ALA A 168 10.50 -6.36 -6.85
CA ALA A 168 11.19 -5.14 -6.45
C ALA A 168 11.72 -4.33 -7.65
N HIS A 169 12.34 -4.99 -8.62
CA HIS A 169 12.81 -4.33 -9.85
C HIS A 169 11.64 -3.84 -10.72
N MET A 170 10.56 -4.61 -10.83
CA MET A 170 9.36 -4.21 -11.57
C MET A 170 8.71 -2.96 -10.96
N ALA A 171 8.69 -2.88 -9.62
CA ALA A 171 8.21 -1.70 -8.90
C ALA A 171 9.24 -0.57 -8.81
N ARG A 172 10.48 -0.79 -9.26
CA ARG A 172 11.61 0.16 -9.17
C ARG A 172 11.86 0.63 -7.74
N LEU A 173 11.92 -0.31 -6.81
CA LEU A 173 12.26 -0.03 -5.42
C LEU A 173 13.76 0.31 -5.30
N PRO A 174 14.13 1.32 -4.49
CA PRO A 174 15.52 1.65 -4.21
C PRO A 174 16.15 0.58 -3.32
N MET A 175 16.91 -0.35 -3.91
CA MET A 175 17.45 -1.51 -3.18
C MET A 175 18.81 -1.23 -2.54
N VAL A 176 19.62 -0.35 -3.14
CA VAL A 176 21.01 -0.10 -2.72
C VAL A 176 21.09 1.27 -2.02
N PHE A 177 21.71 1.30 -0.85
CA PHE A 177 21.99 2.55 -0.15
C PHE A 177 23.22 3.23 -0.76
N PRO A 178 23.21 4.55 -1.00
CA PRO A 178 24.39 5.28 -1.42
C PRO A 178 25.52 5.21 -0.38
N ASP A 179 26.79 5.17 -0.81
CA ASP A 179 27.95 5.09 0.10
C ASP A 179 28.01 6.23 1.13
N LEU A 180 27.57 7.43 0.75
CA LEU A 180 27.51 8.58 1.65
C LEU A 180 26.57 8.32 2.84
N VAL A 181 25.44 7.66 2.61
CA VAL A 181 24.46 7.29 3.64
C VAL A 181 25.05 6.27 4.61
N LEU A 182 25.72 5.25 4.08
CA LEU A 182 26.37 4.21 4.89
C LEU A 182 27.51 4.79 5.75
N LYS A 183 28.32 5.69 5.18
CA LYS A 183 29.40 6.37 5.91
C LYS A 183 28.87 7.27 7.03
N GLU A 184 27.79 8.00 6.80
CA GLU A 184 27.15 8.83 7.84
C GLU A 184 26.72 7.97 9.05
N CYS A 185 26.11 6.81 8.78
CA CYS A 185 25.60 5.91 9.83
C CYS A 185 26.68 5.34 10.76
N GLN A 186 27.92 5.17 10.28
CA GLN A 186 29.02 4.61 11.09
C GLN A 186 29.42 5.49 12.27
N SER A 187 29.09 6.78 12.23
CA SER A 187 29.45 7.74 13.27
C SER A 187 28.45 7.82 14.43
N PHE A 188 27.25 7.28 14.25
CA PHE A 188 26.15 7.43 15.20
C PHE A 188 26.34 6.57 16.45
N LYS A 189 25.86 7.09 17.57
CA LYS A 189 25.89 6.45 18.88
C LYS A 189 24.61 6.76 19.63
N VAL A 190 24.24 5.89 20.56
CA VAL A 190 23.13 6.15 21.47
C VAL A 190 23.39 7.46 22.24
N PRO A 191 22.44 8.41 22.26
CA PRO A 191 22.61 9.68 22.96
C PRO A 191 22.67 9.50 24.47
N SER A 192 23.27 10.48 25.16
CA SER A 192 23.25 10.55 26.63
C SER A 192 21.85 10.90 27.16
N LEU A 193 21.67 10.79 28.48
CA LEU A 193 20.43 11.18 29.17
C LEU A 193 20.18 12.71 29.19
N GLU A 194 21.15 13.52 28.81
CA GLU A 194 21.05 14.98 28.90
C GLU A 194 19.84 15.51 28.10
N ASN A 195 19.00 16.33 28.74
CA ASN A 195 17.74 16.83 28.19
C ASN A 195 16.77 15.72 27.76
N ARG A 196 16.80 14.54 28.38
CA ARG A 196 15.85 13.44 28.14
C ARG A 196 15.25 12.97 29.46
N GLN A 197 14.00 12.52 29.41
CA GLN A 197 13.37 11.85 30.53
C GLN A 197 13.96 10.45 30.72
N ASP A 198 14.34 10.11 31.95
CA ASP A 198 14.78 8.75 32.29
C ASP A 198 13.57 7.85 32.54
N VAL A 199 13.33 6.91 31.63
CA VAL A 199 12.28 5.89 31.78
C VAL A 199 12.85 4.47 31.81
N ARG A 200 14.16 4.32 32.05
CA ARG A 200 14.85 3.01 32.06
C ARG A 200 14.41 2.10 33.21
N SER A 201 13.87 2.66 34.29
CA SER A 201 13.33 1.90 35.42
C SER A 201 11.90 1.39 35.19
N THR A 202 11.21 1.91 34.16
CA THR A 202 9.88 1.43 33.80
C THR A 202 10.02 0.13 33.02
N PRO A 203 9.31 -0.97 33.38
CA PRO A 203 9.44 -2.25 32.72
C PRO A 203 8.67 -2.28 31.39
N LEU A 204 9.09 -1.42 30.45
CA LEU A 204 8.62 -1.38 29.06
C LEU A 204 8.98 -2.68 28.35
N VAL A 205 8.08 -3.19 27.52
CA VAL A 205 8.32 -4.41 26.71
C VAL A 205 8.04 -4.15 25.23
N THR A 206 8.76 -4.86 24.37
CA THR A 206 8.43 -4.93 22.94
C THR A 206 7.68 -6.24 22.65
N ILE A 207 6.65 -6.19 21.81
CA ILE A 207 5.81 -7.34 21.43
C ILE A 207 5.64 -7.34 19.92
N ASP A 208 6.35 -8.25 19.24
CA ASP A 208 6.50 -8.24 17.79
C ASP A 208 6.34 -9.63 17.15
N GLY A 209 6.45 -9.71 15.82
CA GLY A 209 6.58 -10.99 15.13
C GLY A 209 7.89 -11.69 15.49
N ALA A 210 7.90 -13.03 15.44
CA ALA A 210 9.09 -13.83 15.76
C ALA A 210 10.31 -13.44 14.90
N ASP A 211 10.08 -13.09 13.64
CA ASP A 211 11.11 -12.73 12.65
C ASP A 211 11.52 -11.24 12.66
N SER A 212 10.82 -10.40 13.43
CA SER A 212 11.10 -8.95 13.51
C SER A 212 12.44 -8.66 14.18
N ARG A 213 13.15 -7.65 13.66
CA ARG A 213 14.45 -7.16 14.20
C ARG A 213 14.49 -5.65 14.47
N ASP A 214 13.56 -4.93 13.86
CA ASP A 214 13.32 -3.50 13.91
C ASP A 214 12.18 -3.19 14.88
N PHE A 215 12.47 -3.18 16.18
CA PHE A 215 11.47 -2.91 17.22
C PHE A 215 11.22 -1.40 17.34
N ASP A 216 10.17 -0.91 16.69
CA ASP A 216 9.77 0.50 16.70
C ASP A 216 9.19 0.94 18.04
N ASP A 217 8.39 0.08 18.68
CA ASP A 217 7.55 0.45 19.82
C ASP A 217 7.77 -0.45 21.05
N ALA A 218 7.66 0.18 22.22
CA ALA A 218 7.64 -0.48 23.51
C ALA A 218 6.49 0.06 24.36
N VAL A 219 5.84 -0.83 25.09
CA VAL A 219 4.60 -0.51 25.82
C VAL A 219 4.69 -0.88 27.30
N TRP A 220 3.98 -0.12 28.10
CA TRP A 220 3.77 -0.38 29.53
C TRP A 220 2.41 0.19 29.96
N ALA A 221 1.82 -0.40 31.01
CA ALA A 221 0.59 0.11 31.60
C ALA A 221 0.49 -0.21 33.09
N GLU A 222 -0.24 0.62 33.82
CA GLU A 222 -0.60 0.44 35.23
C GLU A 222 -2.00 1.01 35.52
N PRO A 223 -2.66 0.57 36.61
CA PRO A 223 -3.87 1.23 37.10
C PRO A 223 -3.57 2.70 37.44
N ASP A 224 -4.46 3.61 37.04
CA ASP A 224 -4.39 5.00 37.46
C ASP A 224 -4.82 5.11 38.92
N LEU A 225 -3.97 5.72 39.74
CA LEU A 225 -4.20 5.89 41.18
C LEU A 225 -4.91 7.20 41.51
N ASP A 226 -5.19 8.06 40.52
CA ASP A 226 -5.97 9.28 40.73
C ASP A 226 -7.40 8.94 41.22
N PRO A 227 -7.82 9.39 42.41
CA PRO A 227 -9.18 9.16 42.92
C PRO A 227 -10.30 9.68 41.99
N LYS A 228 -9.99 10.60 41.07
CA LYS A 228 -10.92 11.12 40.06
C LYS A 228 -11.08 10.20 38.84
N ASN A 229 -10.24 9.18 38.70
CA ASN A 229 -10.28 8.21 37.61
C ASN A 229 -10.33 6.76 38.13
N PRO A 230 -11.35 6.38 38.92
CA PRO A 230 -11.43 5.06 39.52
C PRO A 230 -11.49 3.96 38.45
N GLY A 231 -10.56 3.02 38.51
CA GLY A 231 -10.46 1.91 37.55
C GLY A 231 -9.90 2.31 36.18
N GLY A 232 -9.43 3.55 36.04
CA GLY A 232 -8.71 3.99 34.85
C GLY A 232 -7.29 3.43 34.76
N TRP A 233 -6.61 3.75 33.66
CA TRP A 233 -5.27 3.25 33.37
C TRP A 233 -4.34 4.38 32.92
N HIS A 234 -3.09 4.26 33.32
CA HIS A 234 -1.97 5.03 32.80
C HIS A 234 -1.12 4.12 31.91
N LEU A 235 -0.87 4.56 30.68
CA LEU A 235 -0.11 3.82 29.68
C LEU A 235 1.10 4.66 29.25
N ILE A 236 2.18 3.97 28.90
CA ILE A 236 3.33 4.55 28.22
C ILE A 236 3.52 3.80 26.90
N VAL A 237 3.57 4.57 25.81
CA VAL A 237 4.00 4.09 24.49
C VAL A 237 5.29 4.82 24.14
N ALA A 238 6.40 4.11 24.11
CA ALA A 238 7.72 4.63 23.77
C ALA A 238 8.10 4.17 22.35
N ILE A 239 8.39 5.12 21.47
CA ILE A 239 8.72 4.86 20.06
C ILE A 239 10.19 5.20 19.81
N ALA A 240 10.88 4.41 18.99
CA ALA A 240 12.26 4.65 18.58
C ALA A 240 12.50 6.11 18.13
N ASP A 241 13.50 6.78 18.70
CA ASP A 241 13.85 8.18 18.38
C ASP A 241 14.69 8.26 17.09
N VAL A 242 14.06 7.96 15.96
CA VAL A 242 14.70 7.99 14.64
C VAL A 242 15.11 9.42 14.26
N ALA A 243 14.33 10.42 14.66
CA ALA A 243 14.60 11.83 14.37
C ALA A 243 15.94 12.33 14.95
N HIS A 244 16.44 11.70 16.02
CA HIS A 244 17.78 11.98 16.54
C HIS A 244 18.90 11.68 15.53
N TYR A 245 18.77 10.56 14.81
CA TYR A 245 19.81 10.07 13.89
C TYR A 245 19.57 10.57 12.47
N VAL A 246 18.31 10.73 12.08
CA VAL A 246 17.89 11.16 10.75
C VAL A 246 17.45 12.62 10.84
N VAL A 247 18.44 13.53 10.89
CA VAL A 247 18.18 14.97 10.93
C VAL A 247 17.76 15.50 9.55
N PRO A 248 16.92 16.55 9.47
CA PRO A 248 16.45 17.07 8.19
C PRO A 248 17.59 17.41 7.22
N ASP A 249 17.38 17.13 5.94
CA ASP A 249 18.27 17.43 4.81
C ASP A 249 19.60 16.66 4.79
N SER A 250 19.84 15.76 5.76
CA SER A 250 21.02 14.89 5.77
C SER A 250 20.98 13.84 4.64
N PRO A 251 22.12 13.25 4.25
CA PRO A 251 22.13 12.15 3.27
C PRO A 251 21.16 11.01 3.65
N VAL A 252 21.14 10.58 4.92
CA VAL A 252 20.18 9.56 5.40
C VAL A 252 18.74 10.03 5.27
N ASP A 253 18.41 11.29 5.59
CA ASP A 253 17.05 11.82 5.47
C ASP A 253 16.55 11.86 4.02
N ARG A 254 17.39 12.32 3.10
CA ARG A 254 17.06 12.35 1.67
C ARG A 254 16.81 10.96 1.12
N GLU A 255 17.62 9.98 1.54
CA GLU A 255 17.41 8.59 1.16
C GLU A 255 16.16 8.00 1.82
N ALA A 256 15.92 8.26 3.11
CA ALA A 256 14.70 7.85 3.80
C ALA A 256 13.44 8.39 3.11
N LEU A 257 13.45 9.65 2.66
CA LEU A 257 12.39 10.24 1.85
C LEU A 257 12.30 9.55 0.48
N ASN A 258 13.41 9.31 -0.22
CA ASN A 258 13.44 8.62 -1.51
C ASN A 258 12.77 7.23 -1.45
N ARG A 259 13.03 6.47 -0.38
CA ARG A 259 12.38 5.18 -0.10
C ARG A 259 10.92 5.35 0.32
N GLY A 260 10.68 6.25 1.27
CA GLY A 260 9.37 6.60 1.84
C GLY A 260 8.80 5.59 2.83
N THR A 261 8.98 4.30 2.58
CA THR A 261 8.58 3.19 3.45
C THR A 261 9.50 1.98 3.26
N SER A 262 9.63 1.13 4.27
CA SER A 262 10.18 -0.21 4.10
C SER A 262 9.21 -1.08 3.28
N THR A 263 9.74 -2.06 2.53
CA THR A 263 8.96 -3.07 1.78
C THR A 263 9.32 -4.46 2.28
N TYR A 264 8.32 -5.25 2.67
CA TYR A 264 8.47 -6.55 3.33
C TYR A 264 8.10 -7.69 2.37
N PHE A 265 9.10 -8.38 1.85
CA PHE A 265 8.89 -9.62 1.11
C PHE A 265 9.01 -10.84 2.03
N PRO A 266 8.47 -12.00 1.63
CA PRO A 266 8.58 -13.23 2.42
C PRO A 266 10.02 -13.69 2.71
N ASP A 267 10.97 -13.43 1.81
CA ASP A 267 12.37 -13.88 1.92
C ASP A 267 13.35 -12.78 2.37
N TYR A 268 13.02 -11.49 2.22
CA TYR A 268 13.82 -10.38 2.74
C TYR A 268 13.06 -9.05 2.82
N VAL A 269 13.68 -8.04 3.45
CA VAL A 269 13.13 -6.69 3.59
C VAL A 269 13.98 -5.69 2.81
N ILE A 270 13.35 -4.75 2.11
CA ILE A 270 14.01 -3.53 1.62
C ILE A 270 13.72 -2.43 2.63
N PRO A 271 14.66 -2.09 3.54
CA PRO A 271 14.37 -1.17 4.62
C PRO A 271 14.42 0.29 4.14
N MET A 272 13.64 1.15 4.79
CA MET A 272 13.70 2.60 4.61
C MET A 272 15.03 3.19 5.10
N LEU A 273 15.55 2.64 6.19
CA LEU A 273 16.81 3.06 6.82
C LEU A 273 17.86 1.95 6.73
N PRO A 274 19.16 2.27 6.72
CA PRO A 274 20.21 1.27 6.82
C PRO A 274 20.10 0.43 8.09
N GLU A 275 20.53 -0.84 8.06
CA GLU A 275 20.43 -1.76 9.19
C GLU A 275 21.14 -1.26 10.46
N ALA A 276 22.24 -0.52 10.30
CA ALA A 276 22.96 0.13 11.41
C ALA A 276 22.08 1.11 12.21
N LEU A 277 21.00 1.61 11.61
CA LEU A 277 19.96 2.38 12.29
C LEU A 277 18.77 1.50 12.64
N SER A 278 18.14 0.87 11.65
CA SER A 278 16.85 0.18 11.83
C SER A 278 16.92 -1.00 12.79
N ASN A 279 17.96 -1.82 12.70
CA ASN A 279 18.09 -3.06 13.49
C ASN A 279 18.96 -2.85 14.74
N GLU A 280 19.74 -1.78 14.80
CA GLU A 280 20.72 -1.54 15.85
C GLU A 280 20.36 -0.33 16.72
N LEU A 281 20.69 0.89 16.29
CA LEU A 281 20.62 2.09 17.13
C LEU A 281 19.19 2.58 17.43
N CYS A 282 18.25 2.37 16.52
CA CYS A 282 16.85 2.75 16.70
C CYS A 282 16.02 1.63 17.33
N SER A 283 16.33 0.36 17.00
CA SER A 283 15.60 -0.79 17.51
C SER A 283 15.64 -0.83 19.05
N LEU A 284 14.46 -0.91 19.69
CA LEU A 284 14.28 -0.91 21.13
C LEU A 284 14.65 -2.26 21.78
N LYS A 285 15.91 -2.68 21.61
CA LYS A 285 16.44 -3.98 22.05
C LYS A 285 16.30 -4.18 23.57
N PRO A 286 16.07 -5.43 24.02
CA PRO A 286 15.99 -5.75 25.45
C PRO A 286 17.33 -5.48 26.13
N GLU A 287 17.28 -5.02 27.39
CA GLU A 287 18.41 -4.79 28.29
C GLU A 287 19.43 -3.73 27.83
N GLU A 288 19.17 -3.03 26.74
CA GLU A 288 20.01 -1.96 26.23
C GLU A 288 19.36 -0.58 26.35
N ASP A 289 20.17 0.45 26.62
CA ASP A 289 19.67 1.84 26.63
C ASP A 289 19.37 2.29 25.19
N ARG A 290 18.17 2.83 24.98
CA ARG A 290 17.69 3.31 23.68
C ARG A 290 16.92 4.61 23.81
N ALA A 291 17.18 5.51 22.87
CA ALA A 291 16.49 6.79 22.78
C ALA A 291 15.08 6.59 22.24
N CYS A 292 14.11 7.25 22.87
CA CYS A 292 12.70 7.19 22.47
C CYS A 292 12.04 8.56 22.42
N VAL A 293 11.04 8.69 21.56
CA VAL A 293 9.99 9.71 21.64
C VAL A 293 8.75 8.96 22.11
N GLY A 294 8.22 9.31 23.27
CA GLY A 294 7.13 8.58 23.90
C GLY A 294 5.96 9.46 24.27
N VAL A 295 4.87 8.81 24.65
CA VAL A 295 3.66 9.47 25.14
C VAL A 295 3.13 8.74 26.36
N HIS A 296 2.87 9.52 27.42
CA HIS A 296 2.05 9.08 28.54
C HIS A 296 0.58 9.29 28.17
N LEU A 297 -0.27 8.30 28.43
CA LEU A 297 -1.69 8.30 28.09
C LEU A 297 -2.51 7.90 29.32
N TRP A 298 -3.55 8.66 29.62
CA TRP A 298 -4.49 8.34 30.70
C TRP A 298 -5.86 8.07 30.11
N ILE A 299 -6.45 6.94 30.49
CA ILE A 299 -7.77 6.50 30.02
C ILE A 299 -8.69 6.17 31.19
N THR A 300 -9.99 6.30 30.98
CA THR A 300 -11.00 5.85 31.93
C THR A 300 -11.11 4.32 31.96
N ALA A 301 -11.86 3.77 32.92
CA ALA A 301 -12.20 2.35 32.99
C ALA A 301 -12.93 1.81 31.74
N ASP A 302 -13.56 2.72 30.97
CA ASP A 302 -14.25 2.43 29.71
C ASP A 302 -13.40 2.72 28.46
N GLY A 303 -12.12 3.06 28.66
CA GLY A 303 -11.15 3.28 27.57
C GLY A 303 -11.21 4.65 26.90
N GLU A 304 -11.93 5.61 27.46
CA GLU A 304 -11.97 6.98 26.92
C GLU A 304 -10.69 7.73 27.31
N LYS A 305 -10.02 8.37 26.34
CA LYS A 305 -8.80 9.15 26.59
C LYS A 305 -9.11 10.42 27.37
N ILE A 306 -8.46 10.58 28.52
CA ILE A 306 -8.57 11.75 29.40
C ILE A 306 -7.54 12.82 29.01
N ARG A 307 -6.27 12.43 28.92
CA ARG A 307 -5.15 13.33 28.59
C ARG A 307 -3.95 12.56 28.07
N HIS A 308 -3.01 13.28 27.49
CA HIS A 308 -1.73 12.75 27.03
C HIS A 308 -0.59 13.73 27.33
N GLN A 309 0.64 13.24 27.38
CA GLN A 309 1.85 14.06 27.51
C GLN A 309 3.00 13.42 26.73
N PHE A 310 3.52 14.14 25.73
CA PHE A 310 4.69 13.71 24.97
C PHE A 310 5.98 13.99 25.73
N PHE A 311 6.96 13.11 25.55
CA PHE A 311 8.30 13.27 26.08
C PHE A 311 9.34 12.74 25.10
N ARG A 312 10.57 13.22 25.25
CA ARG A 312 11.75 12.61 24.64
C ARG A 312 12.59 12.00 25.75
N GLY A 313 12.92 10.72 25.63
CA GLY A 313 13.45 9.93 26.73
C GLY A 313 14.59 8.99 26.36
N LEU A 314 15.10 8.33 27.39
CA LEU A 314 15.97 7.16 27.30
C LEU A 314 15.27 6.02 28.05
N MET A 315 15.12 4.88 27.38
CA MET A 315 14.45 3.69 27.91
C MET A 315 15.38 2.48 27.88
N ARG A 316 15.02 1.43 28.60
CA ARG A 316 15.63 0.11 28.53
C ARG A 316 14.52 -0.93 28.50
N SER A 317 14.36 -1.65 27.39
CA SER A 317 13.31 -2.65 27.27
C SER A 317 13.60 -3.79 28.27
N ALA A 318 12.62 -4.14 29.10
CA ALA A 318 12.72 -5.19 30.10
C ALA A 318 12.65 -6.58 29.47
N ALA A 319 11.96 -6.73 28.34
CA ALA A 319 11.87 -7.97 27.59
C ALA A 319 11.45 -7.73 26.14
N ARG A 320 11.98 -8.56 25.25
CA ARG A 320 11.43 -8.75 23.89
C ARG A 320 10.54 -9.98 23.89
N LEU A 321 9.29 -9.82 23.46
CA LEU A 321 8.31 -10.90 23.39
C LEU A 321 7.79 -11.05 21.96
N THR A 322 7.37 -12.27 21.60
CA THR A 322 6.49 -12.45 20.43
C THR A 322 5.02 -12.30 20.82
N TYR A 323 4.15 -12.05 19.84
CA TYR A 323 2.70 -12.06 20.06
C TYR A 323 2.21 -13.34 20.73
N GLU A 324 2.71 -14.52 20.33
CA GLU A 324 2.36 -15.82 20.92
C GLU A 324 2.91 -15.98 22.33
N GLN A 325 4.10 -15.43 22.62
CA GLN A 325 4.65 -15.45 23.97
C GLN A 325 3.83 -14.57 24.90
N ALA A 326 3.47 -13.35 24.50
CA ALA A 326 2.64 -12.45 25.28
C ALA A 326 1.26 -13.08 25.58
N GLN A 327 0.64 -13.72 24.58
CA GLN A 327 -0.62 -14.45 24.73
C GLN A 327 -0.51 -15.59 25.75
N ARG A 328 0.49 -16.47 25.59
CA ARG A 328 0.70 -17.62 26.50
C ARG A 328 1.01 -17.19 27.92
N ILE A 329 1.75 -16.09 28.12
CA ILE A 329 2.03 -15.54 29.46
C ILE A 329 0.73 -15.09 30.12
N HIS A 330 -0.11 -14.34 29.41
CA HIS A 330 -1.39 -13.87 29.92
C HIS A 330 -2.30 -15.04 30.32
N GLU A 331 -2.43 -16.04 29.45
CA GLU A 331 -3.21 -17.26 29.66
C GLU A 331 -2.63 -18.19 30.76
N GLY A 332 -1.42 -17.93 31.26
CA GLY A 332 -0.77 -18.74 32.30
C GLY A 332 -0.23 -20.08 31.81
N GLN A 333 0.04 -20.21 30.51
CA GLN A 333 0.49 -21.45 29.87
C GLN A 333 2.02 -21.61 29.84
N THR A 334 2.79 -20.63 30.31
CA THR A 334 4.26 -20.67 30.29
C THR A 334 4.89 -19.94 31.47
N THR A 335 6.11 -20.34 31.84
CA THR A 335 6.95 -19.66 32.82
C THR A 335 7.54 -18.39 32.21
N THR A 336 7.54 -17.29 32.98
CA THR A 336 7.68 -15.95 32.40
C THR A 336 9.12 -15.44 32.44
N VAL A 337 9.54 -14.76 31.36
CA VAL A 337 10.80 -13.97 31.32
C VAL A 337 10.66 -12.60 31.99
N ILE A 338 9.43 -12.18 32.25
CA ILE A 338 9.06 -10.92 32.91
C ILE A 338 7.97 -11.17 33.95
N ASP A 339 7.80 -10.29 34.94
CA ASP A 339 6.68 -10.39 35.87
C ASP A 339 5.34 -10.44 35.11
N LYS A 340 4.54 -11.49 35.35
CA LYS A 340 3.21 -11.67 34.76
C LYS A 340 2.30 -10.46 34.99
N LYS A 341 2.49 -9.71 36.07
CA LYS A 341 1.75 -8.47 36.35
C LYS A 341 1.91 -7.43 35.25
N VAL A 342 3.10 -7.28 34.68
CA VAL A 342 3.36 -6.32 33.59
C VAL A 342 2.47 -6.66 32.39
N ILE A 343 2.46 -7.92 31.97
CA ILE A 343 1.64 -8.38 30.84
C ILE A 343 0.15 -8.25 31.16
N ASN A 344 -0.30 -8.69 32.34
CA ASN A 344 -1.69 -8.58 32.73
C ASN A 344 -2.20 -7.13 32.76
N SER A 345 -1.38 -6.17 33.20
CA SER A 345 -1.73 -4.75 33.16
C SER A 345 -1.96 -4.26 31.72
N LEU A 346 -1.12 -4.68 30.77
CA LEU A 346 -1.32 -4.35 29.35
C LEU A 346 -2.66 -4.89 28.83
N TYR A 347 -3.00 -6.14 29.13
CA TYR A 347 -4.28 -6.75 28.73
C TYR A 347 -5.48 -6.05 29.36
N ASN A 348 -5.40 -5.71 30.64
CA ASN A 348 -6.50 -5.04 31.33
C ASN A 348 -6.75 -3.63 30.78
N ALA A 349 -5.69 -2.87 30.47
CA ALA A 349 -5.81 -1.61 29.75
C ALA A 349 -6.38 -1.80 28.33
N TYR A 350 -5.94 -2.83 27.61
CA TYR A 350 -6.49 -3.20 26.31
C TYR A 350 -7.99 -3.50 26.37
N TYR A 351 -8.48 -4.24 27.37
CA TYR A 351 -9.92 -4.51 27.50
C TYR A 351 -10.73 -3.23 27.72
N ALA A 352 -10.18 -2.22 28.39
CA ALA A 352 -10.83 -0.91 28.47
C ALA A 352 -10.89 -0.24 27.08
N LEU A 353 -9.78 -0.24 26.33
CA LEU A 353 -9.72 0.31 24.96
C LEU A 353 -10.63 -0.43 23.98
N GLU A 354 -10.76 -1.75 24.11
CA GLU A 354 -11.65 -2.55 23.28
C GLU A 354 -13.11 -2.14 23.47
N LYS A 355 -13.55 -1.86 24.72
CA LYS A 355 -14.88 -1.31 24.98
C LYS A 355 -15.08 0.04 24.28
N ALA A 356 -14.11 0.94 24.40
CA ALA A 356 -14.15 2.22 23.71
C ALA A 356 -14.20 2.06 22.19
N ARG A 357 -13.44 1.12 21.60
CA ARG A 357 -13.43 0.83 20.17
C ARG A 357 -14.80 0.32 19.69
N ARG A 358 -15.43 -0.59 20.43
CA ARG A 358 -16.77 -1.10 20.12
C ARG A 358 -17.82 0.02 20.19
N LYS A 359 -17.78 0.84 21.25
CA LYS A 359 -18.65 2.02 21.38
C LYS A 359 -18.44 3.04 20.26
N ARG A 360 -17.19 3.20 19.81
CA ARG A 360 -16.82 4.07 18.68
C ARG A 360 -17.37 3.54 17.34
N GLY A 361 -17.69 2.25 17.21
CA GLY A 361 -18.24 1.70 15.96
C GLY A 361 -17.21 1.69 14.82
N THR A 362 -16.01 1.18 15.11
CA THR A 362 -14.95 0.96 14.12
C THR A 362 -15.38 -0.09 13.08
N LEU A 363 -14.97 0.09 11.81
CA LEU A 363 -15.19 -0.90 10.76
C LEU A 363 -14.28 -2.12 11.00
N GLU A 364 -14.87 -3.29 11.19
CA GLU A 364 -14.15 -4.56 11.33
C GLU A 364 -14.40 -5.44 10.11
N VAL A 365 -13.40 -5.55 9.23
CA VAL A 365 -13.47 -6.43 8.06
C VAL A 365 -12.55 -7.62 8.24
N ASP A 366 -13.05 -8.81 7.96
CA ASP A 366 -12.24 -10.02 7.90
C ASP A 366 -11.44 -10.01 6.58
N SER A 367 -10.11 -10.05 6.69
CA SER A 367 -9.21 -10.25 5.55
C SER A 367 -8.42 -11.53 5.73
N ILE A 368 -8.22 -12.26 4.63
CA ILE A 368 -7.27 -13.38 4.61
C ILE A 368 -5.88 -12.77 4.49
N ASP A 369 -5.02 -13.00 5.49
CA ASP A 369 -3.61 -12.61 5.47
C ASP A 369 -2.75 -13.89 5.33
N PRO A 370 -2.43 -14.29 4.09
CA PRO A 370 -1.63 -15.48 3.85
C PRO A 370 -0.15 -15.21 4.15
N GLN A 371 0.51 -16.16 4.79
CA GLN A 371 1.94 -16.16 5.06
C GLN A 371 2.60 -17.30 4.31
N VAL A 372 3.69 -16.99 3.61
CA VAL A 372 4.56 -18.01 3.01
C VAL A 372 5.50 -18.55 4.07
N ILE A 373 5.58 -19.86 4.20
CA ILE A 373 6.58 -20.54 5.01
C ILE A 373 7.70 -20.99 4.08
N LEU A 374 8.89 -20.43 4.28
CA LEU A 374 10.09 -20.79 3.53
C LEU A 374 10.97 -21.73 4.35
N SER A 375 11.56 -22.70 3.67
CA SER A 375 12.61 -23.54 4.25
C SER A 375 13.95 -22.81 4.29
N CYS A 376 14.94 -23.37 4.98
CA CYS A 376 16.26 -22.76 5.14
C CYS A 376 17.04 -22.53 3.84
N ASN A 377 16.69 -23.23 2.75
CA ASN A 377 17.27 -23.03 1.43
C ASN A 377 16.48 -22.04 0.56
N GLY A 378 15.44 -21.40 1.11
CA GLY A 378 14.57 -20.44 0.41
C GLY A 378 13.43 -21.07 -0.40
N ALA A 379 13.28 -22.40 -0.41
CA ALA A 379 12.17 -23.06 -1.09
C ALA A 379 10.86 -22.93 -0.29
N ILE A 380 9.75 -22.79 -1.01
CA ILE A 380 8.40 -22.71 -0.42
C ILE A 380 8.04 -24.06 0.21
N GLN A 381 7.79 -24.05 1.52
CA GLN A 381 7.33 -25.20 2.28
C GLN A 381 5.79 -25.23 2.35
N ASP A 382 5.17 -24.11 2.71
CA ASP A 382 3.71 -24.05 2.85
C ASP A 382 3.13 -22.62 2.80
N PHE A 383 1.80 -22.52 2.78
CA PHE A 383 1.04 -21.29 3.02
C PHE A 383 0.12 -21.46 4.21
N ILE A 384 0.20 -20.54 5.18
CA ILE A 384 -0.71 -20.52 6.32
C ILE A 384 -1.47 -19.21 6.38
N ILE A 385 -2.72 -19.23 6.87
CA ILE A 385 -3.46 -18.00 7.14
C ILE A 385 -3.11 -17.56 8.56
N LYS A 386 -2.61 -16.33 8.73
CA LYS A 386 -2.28 -15.81 10.05
C LYS A 386 -3.52 -15.70 10.92
N THR A 387 -3.40 -16.14 12.16
CA THR A 387 -4.46 -15.96 13.17
C THR A 387 -4.20 -14.68 13.94
N ARG A 388 -5.21 -13.81 14.01
CA ARG A 388 -5.13 -12.57 14.78
C ARG A 388 -5.48 -12.83 16.25
N LEU A 389 -4.45 -12.91 17.09
CA LEU A 389 -4.57 -13.07 18.55
C LEU A 389 -4.90 -11.75 19.27
N ASP A 390 -5.32 -11.83 20.53
CA ASP A 390 -5.58 -10.64 21.35
C ASP A 390 -4.30 -9.84 21.64
N SER A 391 -3.14 -10.50 21.75
CA SER A 391 -1.84 -9.81 21.81
C SER A 391 -1.58 -8.88 20.61
N HIS A 392 -2.05 -9.23 19.41
CA HIS A 392 -1.96 -8.35 18.23
C HIS A 392 -2.89 -7.14 18.38
N ARG A 393 -4.13 -7.37 18.86
CA ARG A 393 -5.14 -6.33 19.06
C ARG A 393 -4.73 -5.36 20.18
N LEU A 394 -4.08 -5.85 21.22
CA LEU A 394 -3.53 -5.06 22.32
C LEU A 394 -2.54 -4.02 21.80
N ILE A 395 -1.53 -4.45 21.05
CA ILE A 395 -0.54 -3.54 20.46
C ILE A 395 -1.22 -2.59 19.49
N GLU A 396 -2.12 -3.07 18.64
CA GLU A 396 -2.88 -2.22 17.72
C GLU A 396 -3.63 -1.09 18.45
N GLU A 397 -4.37 -1.38 19.52
CA GLU A 397 -5.11 -0.33 20.26
C GLU A 397 -4.19 0.68 20.95
N PHE A 398 -3.07 0.23 21.51
CA PHE A 398 -2.08 1.12 22.12
C PHE A 398 -1.47 2.06 21.07
N MET A 399 -1.12 1.52 19.90
CA MET A 399 -0.58 2.31 18.79
C MET A 399 -1.63 3.27 18.22
N ILE A 400 -2.89 2.84 18.07
CA ILE A 400 -3.98 3.71 17.62
C ILE A 400 -4.17 4.88 18.59
N LEU A 401 -4.16 4.62 19.90
CA LEU A 401 -4.31 5.67 20.91
C LEU A 401 -3.15 6.67 20.88
N ALA A 402 -1.91 6.20 20.74
CA ALA A 402 -0.74 7.06 20.58
C ALA A 402 -0.80 7.90 19.29
N ASN A 403 -1.24 7.30 18.18
CA ASN A 403 -1.46 7.99 16.90
C ASN A 403 -2.54 9.08 16.98
N VAL A 404 -3.63 8.84 17.73
CA VAL A 404 -4.66 9.85 18.01
C VAL A 404 -4.07 10.99 18.84
N ALA A 405 -3.33 10.69 19.90
CA ALA A 405 -2.70 11.70 20.74
C ALA A 405 -1.71 12.57 19.95
N ALA A 406 -0.94 11.98 19.03
CA ALA A 406 0.00 12.71 18.19
C ALA A 406 -0.72 13.68 17.25
N ALA A 407 -1.79 13.22 16.59
CA ALA A 407 -2.59 14.06 15.71
C ALA A 407 -3.22 15.24 16.45
N GLU A 408 -3.85 15.00 17.60
CA GLU A 408 -4.45 16.04 18.43
C GLU A 408 -3.41 17.05 18.93
N PHE A 409 -2.25 16.57 19.41
CA PHE A 409 -1.21 17.43 19.95
C PHE A 409 -0.66 18.39 18.88
N LEU A 410 -0.41 17.89 17.67
CA LEU A 410 0.08 18.70 16.57
C LEU A 410 -0.97 19.70 16.07
N GLU A 411 -2.24 19.27 15.94
CA GLU A 411 -3.31 20.14 15.48
C GLU A 411 -3.62 21.26 16.48
N LEU A 412 -3.69 20.95 17.78
CA LEU A 412 -3.93 21.93 18.84
C LEU A 412 -2.88 23.04 18.84
N ASN A 413 -1.62 22.67 18.59
CA ASN A 413 -0.49 23.59 18.52
C ASN A 413 -0.28 24.20 17.12
N LYS A 414 -1.15 23.89 16.15
CA LYS A 414 -1.05 24.34 14.75
C LYS A 414 0.29 24.01 14.09
N MET A 415 0.90 22.90 14.50
CA MET A 415 2.13 22.41 13.90
C MET A 415 1.80 21.69 12.59
N PRO A 416 2.41 22.08 11.45
CA PRO A 416 2.23 21.36 10.19
C PRO A 416 2.58 19.89 10.33
N THR A 417 1.71 19.01 9.82
CA THR A 417 1.87 17.56 9.95
C THR A 417 1.17 16.82 8.81
N LEU A 418 1.38 15.51 8.75
CA LEU A 418 0.62 14.59 7.93
C LEU A 418 -0.39 13.82 8.78
N TYR A 419 -1.65 13.91 8.40
CA TYR A 419 -2.72 13.06 8.88
C TYR A 419 -2.78 11.79 8.02
N ARG A 420 -3.08 10.67 8.66
CA ARG A 420 -3.50 9.44 7.96
C ARG A 420 -5.00 9.51 7.82
N VAL A 421 -5.45 9.94 6.65
CA VAL A 421 -6.87 10.14 6.36
C VAL A 421 -7.44 8.97 5.59
N HIS A 422 -8.72 8.69 5.83
CA HIS A 422 -9.47 7.67 5.10
C HIS A 422 -10.87 8.25 4.84
N ASP A 423 -11.14 8.57 3.58
CA ASP A 423 -12.40 9.18 3.18
C ASP A 423 -13.57 8.18 3.26
N LYS A 424 -14.79 8.69 3.21
CA LYS A 424 -16.00 7.90 3.15
C LYS A 424 -16.05 7.06 1.86
N PRO A 425 -16.72 5.90 1.87
CA PRO A 425 -16.95 5.11 0.66
C PRO A 425 -17.74 5.88 -0.39
N ASP A 426 -17.44 5.63 -1.67
CA ASP A 426 -18.15 6.25 -2.79
C ASP A 426 -19.63 5.81 -2.83
N SER A 427 -20.52 6.77 -3.06
CA SER A 427 -21.97 6.55 -3.04
C SER A 427 -22.47 5.54 -4.08
N GLU A 428 -21.86 5.47 -5.27
CA GLU A 428 -22.21 4.52 -6.32
C GLU A 428 -21.84 3.09 -5.90
N LYS A 429 -20.68 2.92 -5.26
CA LYS A 429 -20.24 1.62 -4.72
C LYS A 429 -21.13 1.15 -3.57
N ILE A 430 -21.53 2.05 -2.66
CA ILE A 430 -22.49 1.71 -1.60
C ILE A 430 -23.82 1.23 -2.21
N GLU A 431 -24.29 1.89 -3.27
CA GLU A 431 -25.55 1.49 -3.92
C GLU A 431 -25.43 0.17 -4.68
N GLU A 432 -24.25 -0.16 -5.22
CA GLU A 432 -23.95 -1.49 -5.74
C GLU A 432 -23.98 -2.57 -4.65
N LEU A 433 -23.40 -2.28 -3.48
CA LEU A 433 -23.48 -3.18 -2.33
C LEU A 433 -24.94 -3.41 -1.91
N ARG A 434 -25.76 -2.35 -1.78
CA ARG A 434 -27.19 -2.48 -1.43
C ARG A 434 -27.96 -3.34 -2.42
N ARG A 435 -27.76 -3.12 -3.72
CA ARG A 435 -28.39 -3.94 -4.77
C ARG A 435 -27.99 -5.41 -4.64
N THR A 436 -26.73 -5.68 -4.30
CA THR A 436 -26.24 -7.05 -4.10
C THR A 436 -26.87 -7.69 -2.85
N LEU A 437 -26.94 -6.97 -1.74
CA LEU A 437 -27.60 -7.43 -0.52
C LEU A 437 -29.07 -7.79 -0.77
N ALA A 438 -29.79 -6.98 -1.55
CA ALA A 438 -31.17 -7.25 -1.94
C ALA A 438 -31.32 -8.53 -2.80
N VAL A 439 -30.39 -8.78 -3.72
CA VAL A 439 -30.37 -10.01 -4.55
C VAL A 439 -30.09 -11.24 -3.69
N LEU A 440 -29.18 -11.14 -2.73
CA LEU A 440 -28.86 -12.21 -1.78
C LEU A 440 -29.94 -12.41 -0.71
N LYS A 441 -31.01 -11.58 -0.72
CA LYS A 441 -32.10 -11.58 0.26
C LYS A 441 -31.59 -11.52 1.70
N THR A 442 -30.56 -10.72 1.95
CA THR A 442 -30.16 -10.44 3.34
C THR A 442 -31.27 -9.61 4.00
N ASN A 443 -31.57 -9.85 5.28
CA ASN A 443 -32.55 -9.04 6.01
C ASN A 443 -31.98 -7.67 6.44
N TYR A 444 -30.82 -7.26 5.90
CA TYR A 444 -30.15 -6.03 6.31
C TYR A 444 -30.88 -4.82 5.72
N THR A 445 -31.49 -4.01 6.58
CA THR A 445 -32.19 -2.78 6.23
C THR A 445 -31.57 -1.55 6.87
N GLY A 446 -30.45 -1.73 7.57
CA GLY A 446 -29.74 -0.66 8.26
C GLY A 446 -29.14 0.39 7.31
N PRO A 447 -28.76 1.57 7.82
CA PRO A 447 -28.01 2.55 7.04
C PRO A 447 -26.65 1.97 6.60
N LEU A 448 -25.98 2.60 5.64
CA LEU A 448 -24.57 2.32 5.31
C LEU A 448 -23.88 3.68 5.16
N LYS A 449 -23.85 4.42 6.27
CA LYS A 449 -23.36 5.81 6.33
C LYS A 449 -22.13 5.93 7.22
N ASN A 450 -22.11 5.19 8.33
CA ASN A 450 -21.04 5.19 9.30
C ASN A 450 -20.29 3.85 9.28
N PRO A 451 -19.04 3.81 9.75
CA PRO A 451 -18.23 2.59 9.74
C PRO A 451 -18.89 1.44 10.52
N GLY A 452 -19.47 1.74 11.68
CA GLY A 452 -20.18 0.75 12.50
C GLY A 452 -21.39 0.12 11.82
N ASP A 453 -22.03 0.80 10.87
CA ASP A 453 -23.12 0.22 10.08
C ASP A 453 -22.62 -0.98 9.27
N PHE A 454 -21.42 -0.87 8.70
CA PHE A 454 -20.79 -1.96 7.94
C PHE A 454 -20.39 -3.11 8.88
N THR A 455 -19.90 -2.82 10.09
CA THR A 455 -19.61 -3.87 11.09
C THR A 455 -20.87 -4.66 11.43
N VAL A 456 -22.00 -3.99 11.69
CA VAL A 456 -23.29 -4.67 11.95
C VAL A 456 -23.70 -5.55 10.77
N LEU A 457 -23.54 -5.06 9.54
CA LEU A 457 -23.77 -5.87 8.34
C LEU A 457 -22.88 -7.13 8.32
N LEU A 458 -21.58 -6.98 8.58
CA LEU A 458 -20.61 -8.08 8.55
C LEU A 458 -20.85 -9.12 9.65
N GLU A 459 -21.25 -8.67 10.85
CA GLU A 459 -21.67 -9.54 11.93
C GLU A 459 -22.93 -10.34 11.58
N MET A 460 -23.93 -9.68 10.99
CA MET A 460 -25.18 -10.30 10.59
C MET A 460 -24.97 -11.44 9.57
N VAL A 461 -24.00 -11.28 8.67
CA VAL A 461 -23.75 -12.24 7.58
C VAL A 461 -22.65 -13.26 7.91
N ARG A 462 -22.07 -13.19 9.12
CA ARG A 462 -20.93 -14.01 9.55
C ARG A 462 -21.19 -15.50 9.38
N ASP A 463 -22.37 -15.98 9.76
CA ASP A 463 -22.71 -17.41 9.70
C ASP A 463 -23.48 -17.81 8.43
N THR A 464 -23.41 -16.97 7.39
CA THR A 464 -24.08 -17.20 6.11
C THR A 464 -23.08 -17.66 5.04
N PRO A 465 -23.54 -18.37 3.98
CA PRO A 465 -22.67 -18.68 2.82
C PRO A 465 -22.18 -17.43 2.10
N TYR A 466 -22.73 -16.26 2.41
CA TYR A 466 -22.38 -14.97 1.81
C TYR A 466 -21.36 -14.16 2.61
N LYS A 467 -20.79 -14.70 3.70
CA LYS A 467 -19.79 -14.01 4.53
C LYS A 467 -18.64 -13.43 3.69
N ASN A 468 -17.98 -14.29 2.90
CA ASN A 468 -16.75 -13.92 2.19
C ASN A 468 -17.01 -12.90 1.09
N ILE A 469 -18.09 -13.12 0.33
CA ILE A 469 -18.51 -12.22 -0.75
C ILE A 469 -18.88 -10.83 -0.20
N ILE A 470 -19.60 -10.74 0.93
CA ILE A 470 -19.98 -9.46 1.51
C ILE A 470 -18.78 -8.75 2.12
N ASN A 471 -17.88 -9.45 2.83
CA ASN A 471 -16.60 -8.88 3.30
C ASN A 471 -15.81 -8.24 2.15
N GLU A 472 -15.66 -8.96 1.03
CA GLU A 472 -14.93 -8.46 -0.12
C GLU A 472 -15.60 -7.25 -0.79
N LEU A 473 -16.94 -7.24 -0.89
CA LEU A 473 -17.66 -6.07 -1.40
C LEU A 473 -17.54 -4.86 -0.47
N VAL A 474 -17.63 -5.06 0.84
CA VAL A 474 -17.42 -3.98 1.82
C VAL A 474 -16.02 -3.39 1.67
N LEU A 475 -14.97 -4.22 1.53
CA LEU A 475 -13.60 -3.75 1.26
C LEU A 475 -13.51 -2.93 -0.03
N ARG A 476 -14.13 -3.41 -1.12
CA ARG A 476 -14.12 -2.71 -2.42
C ARG A 476 -14.86 -1.38 -2.41
N CYS A 477 -15.85 -1.24 -1.53
CA CYS A 477 -16.56 0.02 -1.32
C CYS A 477 -15.67 1.07 -0.66
N GLN A 478 -14.76 0.66 0.24
CA GLN A 478 -13.92 1.58 0.98
C GLN A 478 -13.03 2.41 0.07
N SER A 479 -12.73 3.62 0.53
CA SER A 479 -11.72 4.49 -0.07
C SER A 479 -10.33 4.02 0.38
N GLN A 480 -9.30 4.37 -0.38
CA GLN A 480 -7.93 4.08 0.06
C GLN A 480 -7.50 5.15 1.06
N ALA A 481 -6.88 4.74 2.17
CA ALA A 481 -6.28 5.67 3.11
C ALA A 481 -5.00 6.30 2.52
N VAL A 482 -4.75 7.57 2.82
CA VAL A 482 -3.61 8.34 2.30
C VAL A 482 -3.04 9.27 3.37
N TYR A 483 -1.81 9.74 3.16
CA TYR A 483 -1.22 10.83 3.93
C TYR A 483 -1.63 12.18 3.34
N SER A 484 -2.14 13.07 4.18
CA SER A 484 -2.66 14.38 3.78
C SER A 484 -2.25 15.45 4.79
N SER A 485 -1.97 16.67 4.34
CA SER A 485 -1.83 17.84 5.23
C SER A 485 -3.18 18.34 5.77
N GLU A 486 -4.28 17.95 5.12
CA GLU A 486 -5.64 18.27 5.53
C GLU A 486 -6.25 17.11 6.32
N ASN A 487 -6.79 17.41 7.50
CA ASN A 487 -7.49 16.43 8.32
C ASN A 487 -8.97 16.33 7.91
N ILE A 488 -9.34 15.20 7.28
CA ILE A 488 -10.73 14.85 6.97
C ILE A 488 -11.26 13.71 7.86
N GLY A 489 -10.48 13.30 8.86
CA GLY A 489 -10.74 12.12 9.68
C GLY A 489 -10.36 10.80 8.99
N HIS A 490 -10.59 9.71 9.72
CA HIS A 490 -10.31 8.35 9.28
C HIS A 490 -11.57 7.48 9.39
N PHE A 491 -12.29 7.34 8.27
CA PHE A 491 -13.56 6.62 8.19
C PHE A 491 -13.47 5.23 8.80
N GLY A 492 -12.62 4.34 8.29
CA GLY A 492 -12.54 2.96 8.77
C GLY A 492 -12.31 2.79 10.29
N LEU A 493 -11.63 3.75 10.94
CA LEU A 493 -11.36 3.72 12.39
C LEU A 493 -12.41 4.49 13.21
N ASN A 494 -13.30 5.21 12.51
CA ASN A 494 -14.23 6.19 13.04
C ASN A 494 -13.56 7.22 13.97
N LEU A 495 -12.43 7.76 13.54
CA LEU A 495 -11.64 8.76 14.29
C LEU A 495 -11.63 10.11 13.55
N THR A 496 -11.72 11.20 14.31
CA THR A 496 -11.64 12.58 13.77
C THR A 496 -10.21 13.07 13.59
N HIS A 497 -9.25 12.54 14.37
CA HIS A 497 -7.83 12.88 14.31
C HIS A 497 -7.03 11.59 14.31
N TYR A 498 -6.16 11.43 13.31
CA TYR A 498 -5.31 10.26 13.22
C TYR A 498 -4.05 10.55 12.38
N SER A 499 -2.87 10.30 12.95
CA SER A 499 -1.58 10.45 12.29
C SER A 499 -0.71 9.26 12.69
N HIS A 500 0.01 8.67 11.74
CA HIS A 500 0.97 7.62 12.08
C HIS A 500 2.18 8.23 12.78
N PHE A 501 2.43 7.77 14.01
CA PHE A 501 3.52 8.19 14.90
C PHE A 501 4.41 7.00 15.30
N THR A 502 3.86 5.78 15.29
CA THR A 502 4.40 4.63 16.00
C THR A 502 5.35 3.74 15.21
N SER A 503 5.76 4.12 14.00
CA SER A 503 6.72 3.31 13.22
C SER A 503 7.70 4.13 12.35
N PRO A 504 8.47 5.05 12.94
CA PRO A 504 9.40 5.91 12.22
C PRO A 504 10.61 5.17 11.64
N ILE A 505 10.92 3.94 12.05
CA ILE A 505 12.01 3.15 11.44
C ILE A 505 11.65 2.78 10.00
N ARG A 506 10.36 2.56 9.73
CA ARG A 506 9.87 2.01 8.46
C ARG A 506 8.90 2.91 7.70
N ARG A 507 8.50 4.06 8.22
CA ARG A 507 7.60 5.02 7.55
C ARG A 507 8.11 6.46 7.71
N TYR A 508 8.33 7.13 6.59
CA TYR A 508 8.77 8.52 6.58
C TYR A 508 7.73 9.51 7.16
N PRO A 509 6.41 9.32 6.96
CA PRO A 509 5.40 10.17 7.62
C PRO A 509 5.52 10.20 9.15
N ASP A 510 5.78 9.05 9.78
CA ASP A 510 5.99 8.97 11.23
C ASP A 510 7.22 9.78 11.66
N LEU A 511 8.30 9.76 10.88
CA LEU A 511 9.48 10.60 11.12
C LEU A 511 9.14 12.11 11.06
N LEU A 512 8.27 12.52 10.13
CA LEU A 512 7.79 13.91 10.07
C LEU A 512 6.92 14.27 11.29
N VAL A 513 6.07 13.35 11.74
CA VAL A 513 5.25 13.52 12.96
C VAL A 513 6.14 13.64 14.20
N HIS A 514 7.18 12.80 14.33
CA HIS A 514 8.19 12.91 15.39
C HIS A 514 8.86 14.28 15.39
N ARG A 515 9.33 14.74 14.23
CA ARG A 515 9.94 16.08 14.07
C ARG A 515 9.00 17.20 14.50
N GLY A 516 7.71 17.13 14.15
CA GLY A 516 6.71 18.10 14.59
C GLY A 516 6.55 18.13 16.11
N ILE A 517 6.49 16.96 16.75
CA ILE A 517 6.40 16.85 18.22
C ILE A 517 7.67 17.39 18.86
N LEU A 518 8.84 17.01 18.36
CA LEU A 518 10.14 17.45 18.88
C LEU A 518 10.34 18.96 18.78
N SER A 519 9.86 19.61 17.71
CA SER A 519 9.83 21.08 17.61
C SER A 519 9.02 21.71 18.74
N LEU A 520 7.86 21.15 19.08
CA LEU A 520 7.01 21.65 20.18
C LEU A 520 7.60 21.38 21.57
N LEU A 521 8.40 20.33 21.70
CA LEU A 521 9.14 20.01 22.93
C LEU A 521 10.46 20.80 23.06
N GLY A 522 10.82 21.64 22.08
CA GLY A 522 12.00 22.50 22.13
C GLY A 522 13.29 21.88 21.57
N TYR A 523 13.23 20.73 20.88
CA TYR A 523 14.40 20.11 20.24
C TYR A 523 14.55 20.59 18.79
N GLU A 524 14.92 21.86 18.61
CA GLU A 524 14.94 22.50 17.27
C GLU A 524 15.80 21.78 16.23
N LYS A 525 16.96 21.24 16.63
CA LYS A 525 17.89 20.53 15.73
C LYS A 525 17.26 19.29 15.07
N ASP A 526 16.49 18.54 15.84
CA ASP A 526 15.89 17.27 15.41
C ASP A 526 14.40 17.47 15.05
N GLY A 527 13.95 18.73 15.05
CA GLY A 527 12.59 19.12 14.79
C GLY A 527 12.26 19.24 13.30
N LEU A 528 11.07 19.77 13.02
CA LEU A 528 10.58 19.98 11.67
C LEU A 528 11.29 21.15 10.99
N SER A 529 11.92 20.90 9.84
CA SER A 529 12.53 21.97 9.05
C SER A 529 11.50 22.90 8.42
N LYS A 530 11.88 24.15 8.16
CA LYS A 530 11.00 25.13 7.50
C LYS A 530 10.51 24.68 6.12
N SER A 531 11.38 24.01 5.35
CA SER A 531 10.99 23.46 4.04
C SER A 531 9.94 22.36 4.18
N ASN A 532 10.18 21.39 5.05
CA ASN A 532 9.22 20.29 5.29
C ASN A 532 7.86 20.83 5.75
N ALA A 533 7.87 21.85 6.62
CA ALA A 533 6.65 22.50 7.09
C ALA A 533 5.83 23.15 5.95
N GLN A 534 6.50 23.72 4.94
CA GLN A 534 5.86 24.34 3.77
C GLN A 534 5.40 23.29 2.74
N ASP A 535 6.11 22.16 2.65
CA ASP A 535 5.92 21.15 1.61
C ASP A 535 5.02 19.97 2.02
N MET A 536 4.29 20.04 3.15
CA MET A 536 3.46 18.93 3.67
C MET A 536 2.50 18.35 2.63
N ALA A 537 1.85 19.18 1.80
CA ALA A 537 0.96 18.70 0.75
C ALA A 537 1.69 17.89 -0.33
N PHE A 538 2.93 18.25 -0.66
CA PHE A 538 3.78 17.48 -1.56
C PHE A 538 4.26 16.19 -0.90
N LEU A 539 4.78 16.26 0.33
CA LEU A 539 5.26 15.12 1.10
C LEU A 539 4.16 14.07 1.32
N GLY A 540 2.93 14.48 1.61
CA GLY A 540 1.77 13.59 1.73
C GLY A 540 1.47 12.81 0.44
N ARG A 541 1.49 13.49 -0.72
CA ARG A 541 1.31 12.82 -2.02
C ARG A 541 2.44 11.84 -2.32
N GLU A 542 3.69 12.25 -2.11
CA GLU A 542 4.88 11.43 -2.39
C GLU A 542 4.96 10.19 -1.52
N THR A 543 4.74 10.34 -0.21
CA THR A 543 4.78 9.20 0.73
C THR A 543 3.62 8.24 0.51
N SER A 544 2.41 8.74 0.24
CA SER A 544 1.27 7.90 -0.16
C SER A 544 1.53 7.15 -1.47
N HIS A 545 2.24 7.78 -2.41
CA HIS A 545 2.63 7.13 -3.66
C HIS A 545 3.65 6.01 -3.42
N LYS A 546 4.66 6.26 -2.59
CA LYS A 546 5.71 5.27 -2.24
C LYS A 546 5.14 4.08 -1.46
N GLU A 547 4.19 4.32 -0.55
CA GLU A 547 3.42 3.27 0.13
C GLU A 547 2.72 2.36 -0.87
N ARG A 548 1.92 2.91 -1.79
CA ARG A 548 1.23 2.13 -2.84
C ARG A 548 2.18 1.33 -3.73
N ARG A 549 3.35 1.90 -4.02
CA ARG A 549 4.39 1.25 -4.81
C ARG A 549 4.95 0.02 -4.08
N ALA A 550 5.21 0.14 -2.78
CA ALA A 550 5.67 -0.96 -1.93
C ALA A 550 4.60 -2.05 -1.80
N GLU A 551 3.37 -1.70 -1.40
CA GLU A 551 2.24 -2.64 -1.29
C GLU A 551 1.97 -3.39 -2.61
N GLY A 552 2.08 -2.68 -3.75
CA GLY A 552 1.94 -3.29 -5.06
C GLY A 552 3.03 -4.31 -5.38
N ALA A 553 4.26 -4.07 -4.92
CA ALA A 553 5.38 -4.99 -5.08
C ALA A 553 5.21 -6.24 -4.20
N GLU A 554 4.83 -6.05 -2.93
CA GLU A 554 4.56 -7.15 -1.98
C GLU A 554 3.46 -8.06 -2.51
N ARG A 555 2.36 -7.48 -3.00
CA ARG A 555 1.26 -8.22 -3.62
C ARG A 555 1.69 -8.97 -4.88
N ASP A 556 2.49 -8.36 -5.75
CA ASP A 556 3.00 -9.03 -6.95
C ASP A 556 3.92 -10.21 -6.59
N ALA A 557 4.77 -10.05 -5.57
CA ALA A 557 5.60 -11.14 -5.07
C ALA A 557 4.74 -12.27 -4.50
N MET A 558 3.73 -11.95 -3.70
CA MET A 558 2.84 -12.96 -3.12
C MET A 558 2.06 -13.74 -4.19
N ASP A 559 1.55 -13.06 -5.22
CA ASP A 559 0.93 -13.71 -6.39
C ASP A 559 1.90 -14.70 -7.07
N ARG A 560 3.19 -14.36 -7.17
CA ARG A 560 4.24 -15.22 -7.75
C ARG A 560 4.58 -16.41 -6.85
N TYR A 561 4.70 -16.20 -5.54
CA TYR A 561 4.90 -17.30 -4.57
C TYR A 561 3.76 -18.30 -4.65
N MET A 562 2.51 -17.84 -4.66
CA MET A 562 1.33 -18.69 -4.80
C MET A 562 1.32 -19.42 -6.15
N THR A 563 1.73 -18.74 -7.23
CA THR A 563 1.84 -19.36 -8.56
C THR A 563 2.89 -20.47 -8.57
N GLN A 564 4.06 -20.25 -7.97
CA GLN A 564 5.13 -21.25 -7.88
C GLN A 564 4.71 -22.46 -7.04
N TYR A 565 4.01 -22.23 -5.92
CA TYR A 565 3.52 -23.29 -5.05
C TYR A 565 2.44 -24.16 -5.72
N LEU A 566 1.59 -23.57 -6.56
CA LEU A 566 0.54 -24.30 -7.28
C LEU A 566 1.02 -24.92 -8.60
N ALA A 567 2.18 -24.53 -9.14
CA ALA A 567 2.68 -25.04 -10.42
C ALA A 567 2.81 -26.58 -10.51
N PRO A 568 3.28 -27.31 -9.47
CA PRO A 568 3.29 -28.77 -9.50
C PRO A 568 1.90 -29.42 -9.56
N ARG A 569 0.84 -28.66 -9.25
CA ARG A 569 -0.56 -29.12 -9.17
C ARG A 569 -1.36 -28.78 -10.42
N VAL A 570 -0.69 -28.36 -11.50
CA VAL A 570 -1.33 -28.17 -12.80
C VAL A 570 -1.98 -29.48 -13.23
N GLY A 571 -3.26 -29.42 -13.58
CA GLY A 571 -4.10 -30.57 -13.87
C GLY A 571 -5.06 -30.97 -12.75
N GLU A 572 -4.84 -30.52 -11.51
CA GLU A 572 -5.74 -30.77 -10.37
C GLU A 572 -6.98 -29.87 -10.39
N TYR A 573 -8.01 -30.29 -9.65
CA TYR A 573 -9.25 -29.52 -9.47
C TYR A 573 -9.30 -28.85 -8.10
N PHE A 574 -9.73 -27.60 -8.08
CA PHE A 574 -9.83 -26.78 -6.88
C PHE A 574 -11.25 -26.25 -6.71
N LYS A 575 -11.69 -26.14 -5.46
CA LYS A 575 -12.88 -25.35 -5.10
C LYS A 575 -12.45 -23.90 -4.99
N VAL A 576 -13.19 -23.01 -5.65
CA VAL A 576 -12.91 -21.58 -5.70
C VAL A 576 -14.21 -20.80 -5.56
N TYR A 577 -14.11 -19.53 -5.21
CA TYR A 577 -15.21 -18.59 -5.35
C TYR A 577 -14.88 -17.54 -6.41
N VAL A 578 -15.90 -17.01 -7.08
CA VAL A 578 -15.74 -15.91 -8.05
C VAL A 578 -15.44 -14.62 -7.30
N SER A 579 -14.19 -14.18 -7.34
CA SER A 579 -13.72 -12.90 -6.78
C SER A 579 -13.73 -11.77 -7.81
N GLY A 580 -14.21 -11.98 -9.04
CA GLY A 580 -14.36 -10.87 -9.97
C GLY A 580 -14.85 -11.30 -11.31
N ILE A 581 -15.44 -10.35 -12.04
CA ILE A 581 -15.99 -10.62 -13.36
C ILE A 581 -15.59 -9.48 -14.29
N SER A 582 -15.11 -9.84 -15.48
CA SER A 582 -14.79 -8.86 -16.51
C SER A 582 -15.01 -9.45 -17.90
N LYS A 583 -14.76 -8.66 -18.94
CA LYS A 583 -14.73 -9.12 -20.33
C LYS A 583 -13.65 -10.20 -20.59
N ALA A 584 -12.65 -10.32 -19.72
CA ALA A 584 -11.63 -11.36 -19.82
C ALA A 584 -12.13 -12.75 -19.35
N GLY A 585 -13.16 -12.79 -18.50
CA GLY A 585 -13.65 -14.02 -17.86
C GLY A 585 -13.93 -13.84 -16.37
N LEU A 586 -13.85 -14.93 -15.62
CA LEU A 586 -14.06 -14.95 -14.16
C LEU A 586 -12.71 -14.93 -13.44
N PHE A 587 -12.52 -13.96 -12.56
CA PHE A 587 -11.46 -14.03 -11.55
C PHE A 587 -11.96 -14.90 -10.40
N VAL A 588 -11.14 -15.86 -10.01
CA VAL A 588 -11.49 -16.85 -8.99
C VAL A 588 -10.39 -16.92 -7.94
N THR A 589 -10.77 -17.17 -6.69
CA THR A 589 -9.84 -17.23 -5.55
C THR A 589 -10.03 -18.54 -4.79
N LEU A 590 -8.91 -19.14 -4.39
CA LEU A 590 -8.87 -20.34 -3.54
C LEU A 590 -9.05 -19.91 -2.07
N PRO A 591 -10.05 -20.43 -1.35
CA PRO A 591 -10.34 -19.99 0.01
C PRO A 591 -9.23 -20.32 1.02
N ASP A 592 -8.52 -21.44 0.83
CA ASP A 592 -7.57 -21.96 1.83
C ASP A 592 -6.23 -21.21 1.85
N ILE A 593 -5.85 -20.60 0.73
CA ILE A 593 -4.54 -19.95 0.56
C ILE A 593 -4.62 -18.53 -0.02
N GLY A 594 -5.80 -18.06 -0.46
CA GLY A 594 -5.99 -16.74 -1.07
C GLY A 594 -5.47 -16.59 -2.51
N ALA A 595 -4.92 -17.66 -3.10
CA ALA A 595 -4.41 -17.66 -4.47
C ALA A 595 -5.50 -17.33 -5.48
N SER A 596 -5.22 -16.36 -6.35
CA SER A 596 -6.18 -15.86 -7.34
C SER A 596 -5.72 -16.14 -8.77
N GLY A 597 -6.67 -16.44 -9.64
CA GLY A 597 -6.40 -16.63 -11.07
C GLY A 597 -7.61 -16.34 -11.95
N LEU A 598 -7.45 -16.59 -13.24
CA LEU A 598 -8.46 -16.29 -14.25
C LEU A 598 -9.01 -17.60 -14.85
N VAL A 599 -10.33 -17.72 -14.94
CA VAL A 599 -11.02 -18.61 -15.89
C VAL A 599 -11.35 -17.77 -17.12
N PRO A 600 -10.60 -17.90 -18.23
CA PRO A 600 -10.85 -17.11 -19.43
C PRO A 600 -12.24 -17.38 -20.02
N MET A 601 -12.81 -16.41 -20.72
CA MET A 601 -14.15 -16.52 -21.33
C MET A 601 -14.34 -17.80 -22.17
N ASN A 602 -13.31 -18.19 -22.93
CA ASN A 602 -13.32 -19.40 -23.78
C ASN A 602 -13.10 -20.72 -23.01
N ARG A 603 -12.98 -20.66 -21.68
CA ARG A 603 -12.78 -21.80 -20.78
C ARG A 603 -13.95 -21.98 -19.79
N LEU A 604 -15.07 -21.30 -20.03
CA LEU A 604 -16.31 -21.43 -19.24
C LEU A 604 -17.25 -22.55 -19.76
N GLY A 605 -16.78 -23.37 -20.71
CA GLY A 605 -17.54 -24.44 -21.35
C GLY A 605 -18.14 -24.04 -22.70
N ASP A 606 -18.97 -24.94 -23.24
CA ASP A 606 -19.56 -24.86 -24.58
C ASP A 606 -20.76 -23.89 -24.65
N ASP A 607 -20.52 -22.61 -24.38
CA ASP A 607 -21.49 -21.54 -24.59
C ASP A 607 -20.79 -20.21 -24.94
N TYR A 608 -21.55 -19.30 -25.54
CA TYR A 608 -21.12 -17.91 -25.70
C TYR A 608 -21.61 -17.10 -24.50
N TYR A 609 -20.70 -16.72 -23.62
CA TYR A 609 -21.01 -15.92 -22.44
C TYR A 609 -20.92 -14.43 -22.73
N MET A 610 -21.97 -13.72 -22.35
CA MET A 610 -22.05 -12.26 -22.44
C MET A 610 -21.75 -11.64 -21.08
N TYR A 611 -20.86 -10.65 -21.07
CA TYR A 611 -20.64 -9.81 -19.90
C TYR A 611 -21.73 -8.75 -19.79
N LEU A 612 -22.45 -8.75 -18.68
CA LEU A 612 -23.46 -7.76 -18.34
C LEU A 612 -22.89 -6.88 -17.22
N GLU A 613 -22.87 -5.57 -17.43
CA GLU A 613 -22.32 -4.60 -16.46
C GLU A 613 -23.31 -4.29 -15.32
N ARG A 614 -24.61 -4.44 -15.54
CA ARG A 614 -25.65 -4.10 -14.57
C ARG A 614 -26.81 -5.10 -14.62
N PRO A 615 -26.89 -6.07 -13.68
CA PRO A 615 -25.89 -6.39 -12.65
C PRO A 615 -24.64 -7.04 -13.26
N THR A 616 -23.49 -6.84 -12.62
CA THR A 616 -22.20 -7.43 -13.00
C THR A 616 -22.27 -8.96 -12.97
N ARG A 617 -22.38 -9.61 -14.13
CA ARG A 617 -22.41 -11.07 -14.27
C ARG A 617 -22.00 -11.55 -15.67
N LEU A 618 -21.67 -12.83 -15.80
CA LEU A 618 -21.62 -13.51 -17.10
C LEU A 618 -22.89 -14.32 -17.30
N GLU A 619 -23.50 -14.23 -18.49
CA GLU A 619 -24.69 -15.01 -18.86
C GLU A 619 -24.49 -15.74 -20.19
N GLY A 620 -24.67 -17.07 -20.17
CA GLY A 620 -24.56 -17.93 -21.33
C GLY A 620 -25.73 -17.75 -22.29
N ARG A 621 -25.46 -17.53 -23.57
CA ARG A 621 -26.48 -17.25 -24.58
C ARG A 621 -27.41 -18.45 -24.82
N ARG A 622 -26.86 -19.67 -24.88
CA ARG A 622 -27.63 -20.91 -25.13
C ARG A 622 -28.09 -21.56 -23.83
N SER A 623 -27.18 -21.72 -22.88
CA SER A 623 -27.41 -22.44 -21.62
C SER A 623 -28.19 -21.62 -20.60
N ARG A 624 -28.21 -20.27 -20.76
CA ARG A 624 -28.72 -19.32 -19.77
C ARG A 624 -28.04 -19.42 -18.39
N LYS A 625 -26.91 -20.13 -18.29
CA LYS A 625 -26.10 -20.18 -17.07
C LYS A 625 -25.61 -18.80 -16.70
N LYS A 626 -25.60 -18.52 -15.40
CA LYS A 626 -25.17 -17.23 -14.86
C LYS A 626 -24.02 -17.48 -13.91
N PHE A 627 -22.98 -16.68 -14.05
CA PHE A 627 -21.90 -16.58 -13.08
C PHE A 627 -21.92 -15.19 -12.49
N SER A 628 -22.03 -15.13 -11.17
CA SER A 628 -22.06 -13.93 -10.37
C SER A 628 -20.90 -13.93 -9.39
N PHE A 629 -20.60 -12.75 -8.85
CA PHE A 629 -19.62 -12.60 -7.79
C PHE A 629 -20.00 -13.51 -6.60
N GLY A 630 -19.02 -14.16 -5.99
CA GLY A 630 -19.15 -15.11 -4.87
C GLY A 630 -19.63 -16.51 -5.22
N ASP A 631 -20.00 -16.81 -6.47
CA ASP A 631 -20.39 -18.17 -6.86
C ASP A 631 -19.27 -19.17 -6.55
N LEU A 632 -19.62 -20.29 -5.93
CA LEU A 632 -18.71 -21.39 -5.68
C LEU A 632 -18.60 -22.26 -6.93
N LEU A 633 -17.38 -22.42 -7.42
CA LEU A 633 -17.08 -23.18 -8.62
C LEU A 633 -16.04 -24.26 -8.31
N LYS A 634 -16.05 -25.31 -9.12
CA LYS A 634 -14.95 -26.26 -9.21
C LYS A 634 -14.23 -26.04 -10.53
N VAL A 635 -12.94 -25.77 -10.46
CA VAL A 635 -12.12 -25.40 -11.61
C VAL A 635 -10.87 -26.25 -11.66
N LYS A 636 -10.40 -26.56 -12.87
CA LYS A 636 -9.13 -27.24 -13.12
C LYS A 636 -8.03 -26.22 -13.32
N LEU A 637 -6.89 -26.36 -12.64
CA LEU A 637 -5.71 -25.55 -12.93
C LEU A 637 -5.11 -26.00 -14.27
N LEU A 638 -5.12 -25.12 -15.28
CA LEU A 638 -4.60 -25.43 -16.61
C LEU A 638 -3.14 -25.04 -16.78
N ASP A 639 -2.75 -23.91 -16.22
CA ASP A 639 -1.43 -23.31 -16.43
C ASP A 639 -1.03 -22.43 -15.26
N ALA A 640 0.27 -22.44 -14.94
CA ALA A 640 0.90 -21.62 -13.91
C ALA A 640 2.13 -20.94 -14.53
N ASP A 641 1.94 -19.68 -14.96
CA ASP A 641 3.00 -18.89 -15.59
C ASP A 641 3.90 -18.27 -14.52
N LEU A 642 5.05 -18.91 -14.26
CA LEU A 642 6.03 -18.46 -13.28
C LEU A 642 6.67 -17.10 -13.63
N VAL A 643 6.77 -16.78 -14.93
CA VAL A 643 7.37 -15.52 -15.39
C VAL A 643 6.44 -14.35 -15.10
N LYS A 644 5.12 -14.55 -15.23
CA LYS A 644 4.11 -13.51 -14.99
C LYS A 644 3.44 -13.58 -13.63
N GLY A 645 3.63 -14.66 -12.86
CA GLY A 645 2.89 -14.90 -11.62
C GLY A 645 1.38 -15.00 -11.84
N ARG A 646 0.96 -15.83 -12.80
CA ARG A 646 -0.44 -15.95 -13.20
C ARG A 646 -0.90 -17.41 -13.24
N LEU A 647 -2.05 -17.65 -12.62
CA LEU A 647 -2.78 -18.91 -12.69
C LEU A 647 -3.93 -18.81 -13.70
N THR A 648 -4.03 -19.82 -14.57
CA THR A 648 -5.14 -19.95 -15.53
C THR A 648 -5.92 -21.22 -15.21
N PHE A 649 -7.24 -21.07 -15.13
CA PHE A 649 -8.17 -22.13 -14.79
C PHE A 649 -9.15 -22.42 -15.92
N GLU A 650 -9.79 -23.59 -15.85
CA GLU A 650 -10.92 -23.99 -16.69
C GLU A 650 -12.06 -24.49 -15.83
N LEU A 651 -13.29 -24.12 -16.18
CA LEU A 651 -14.46 -24.56 -15.45
C LEU A 651 -14.65 -26.07 -15.62
N GLU A 652 -14.95 -26.78 -14.51
CA GLU A 652 -15.26 -28.21 -14.60
C GLU A 652 -16.46 -28.44 -15.55
N PRO A 653 -16.31 -29.32 -16.56
CA PRO A 653 -17.43 -29.69 -17.41
C PRO A 653 -18.51 -30.38 -16.57
N GLU A 654 -19.76 -29.94 -16.69
CA GLU A 654 -20.87 -30.68 -16.10
C GLU A 654 -20.91 -32.09 -16.70
N ARG A 655 -20.79 -33.11 -15.85
CA ARG A 655 -21.14 -34.47 -16.25
C ARG A 655 -22.63 -34.47 -16.59
N LYS A 656 -22.97 -34.63 -17.88
CA LYS A 656 -24.30 -35.11 -18.24
C LYS A 656 -24.46 -36.49 -17.61
N GLU A 657 -25.26 -36.62 -16.56
CA GLU A 657 -25.79 -37.92 -16.19
C GLU A 657 -26.53 -38.45 -17.43
N ILE A 658 -25.93 -39.40 -18.11
CA ILE A 658 -26.63 -40.19 -19.11
C ILE A 658 -27.59 -41.05 -18.29
N ASN A 659 -28.81 -40.57 -18.10
CA ASN A 659 -29.93 -41.40 -17.71
C ASN A 659 -30.11 -42.45 -18.81
N ARG A 660 -29.40 -43.57 -18.68
CA ARG A 660 -29.70 -44.80 -19.42
C ARG A 660 -31.05 -45.28 -18.91
N PHE A 661 -32.11 -44.78 -19.53
CA PHE A 661 -33.41 -45.43 -19.51
C PHE A 661 -33.21 -46.85 -20.04
N VAL A 662 -33.04 -47.81 -19.13
CA VAL A 662 -33.20 -49.22 -19.43
C VAL A 662 -34.67 -49.39 -19.80
N LYS A 663 -34.96 -49.44 -21.11
CA LYS A 663 -36.24 -49.95 -21.63
C LYS A 663 -36.40 -51.39 -21.15
N ARG A 664 -37.07 -51.59 -20.01
CA ARG A 664 -37.70 -52.88 -19.71
C ARG A 664 -38.78 -53.09 -20.78
N LYS A 665 -38.51 -54.02 -21.70
CA LYS A 665 -39.53 -54.59 -22.59
C LYS A 665 -40.62 -55.22 -21.71
N ASN A 666 -41.76 -54.56 -21.57
CA ASN A 666 -42.99 -55.23 -21.17
C ASN A 666 -43.36 -56.21 -22.29
N LYS A 667 -43.18 -57.51 -22.01
CA LYS A 667 -43.91 -58.58 -22.69
C LYS A 667 -45.34 -58.57 -22.14
N TYR A 668 -46.32 -58.46 -23.02
CA TYR A 668 -47.66 -59.03 -22.85
C TYR A 668 -47.81 -60.16 -23.88
N PRO A 669 -48.82 -61.05 -23.82
CA PRO A 669 -49.63 -61.51 -22.67
C PRO A 669 -49.74 -63.06 -22.62
N LYS A 670 -50.24 -63.60 -21.50
CA LYS A 670 -51.27 -64.65 -21.45
C LYS A 670 -52.09 -64.45 -20.19
#